data_AF-A0A1G7NMN5-F1
#
_entry.id   AF-A0A1G7NMN5-F1
#
_cell.length_a   1.000
_cell.length_b   1.000
_cell.length_c   1.000
_cell.angle_alpha   90.00
_cell.angle_beta   90.00
_cell.angle_gamma   90.00
#
_symmetry.space_group_name_H-M   'P 1'
#
loop_
_entity.id
_entity.type
_entity.pdbx_description
1 polymer ?
#
loop_
_entity_poly.entity_id
_entity_poly.type
_entity_poly.pdbx_seq_one_letter_code
_entity_poly.pdbx_strand_id
1 'polypeptide(L)'
;MKISFINFRRILSAGVQASLIMMIVLLATSGVVAQYYNDTRTAVILPNKTETQRPVDGAVSTDTKTFCSDDNYFYISSSTAGRKVNHDYSAYLQFSLASIPEGAIIDTVDLLIYLKNVKNTSSVFEQGVNLYELSAARNNQVINIADASSIALSLVAKTDTAQAIHLRPDITNAATWVSERKGNFYCMLAAEEAETYRYYTERSNYMSRQPKLLVSYHMPFSQVRKKSWPQYKYDAQHTAMLGWQSNAIATGFKLNNVFSPVDANYIKSDPLLNDDKLVMAYQASGSTWSRLRTLSQQGNLLAETTTDVIGLVKYGPIADRKSNIYCIGGSTGGTLNVLNPDNLQVMFTKQLENNAQATAPPVIGFDGCIYVSTDKGFYAYTPQPECKLKWSYTLVTNRFGTAALNEAEQIVYVYDGANGKIVALNSADGSLKWDANIGGTFTTDIPVPSVKNDRLCVTNNQRKGNRFYIMNANNGRIIDSVTTGIDNIISQPVIGTDKVFIINNGRLEAYALSDGTKQSTAAITGLNPASALVMDANDNVYVLNTEAGKQSLTMVAPGATTFPAIPISDASGYLTGNRLIIAPNGSLFTGNDNHLYSILPTGFNVKNDITIPFDNASDFKSEYLYRSEGMIRVSGKTLMTNQNVVIHAGKGIGFQPGFRVQAEATLSCRSGF
;
A
#
# COMPACT_ATOMS: atom_id res chain seq x y z
N MET A 1 2.60 -29.27 -7.96
CA MET A 1 2.95 -30.63 -7.48
C MET A 1 1.74 -31.23 -6.77
N LYS A 2 1.14 -32.31 -7.30
CA LYS A 2 0.07 -33.05 -6.60
C LYS A 2 0.74 -33.89 -5.51
N ILE A 3 0.46 -33.61 -4.24
CA ILE A 3 0.93 -34.43 -3.13
C ILE A 3 -0.27 -35.24 -2.62
N SER A 4 -0.24 -36.53 -2.97
CA SER A 4 -1.07 -37.57 -2.37
C SER A 4 -0.54 -37.89 -0.97
N PHE A 5 -1.37 -37.72 0.06
CA PHE A 5 -1.04 -38.13 1.43
C PHE A 5 -1.10 -39.65 1.55
N ILE A 6 0.06 -40.28 1.76
CA ILE A 6 0.16 -41.64 2.29
C ILE A 6 0.25 -41.52 3.82
N ASN A 7 -0.71 -42.14 4.50
CA ASN A 7 -0.77 -42.25 5.95
C ASN A 7 0.47 -42.97 6.51
N PHE A 8 1.31 -42.25 7.25
CA PHE A 8 2.21 -42.86 8.23
C PHE A 8 1.92 -42.31 9.62
N ARG A 9 1.24 -43.11 10.45
CA ARG A 9 1.24 -42.91 11.91
C ARG A 9 2.63 -43.27 12.42
N ARG A 10 3.44 -42.27 12.78
CA ARG A 10 4.49 -42.42 13.80
C ARG A 10 4.25 -41.38 14.89
N ILE A 11 3.94 -41.89 16.07
CA ILE A 11 3.86 -41.14 17.33
C ILE A 11 5.26 -40.58 17.57
N LEU A 12 5.41 -39.25 17.55
CA LEU A 12 6.63 -38.58 17.97
C LEU A 12 6.85 -38.87 19.47
N SER A 13 8.07 -39.26 19.83
CA SER A 13 8.42 -39.55 21.22
C SER A 13 8.32 -38.29 22.10
N ALA A 14 8.00 -38.47 23.39
CA ALA A 14 7.83 -37.39 24.36
C ALA A 14 9.04 -36.43 24.46
N GLY A 15 10.25 -36.91 24.12
CA GLY A 15 11.45 -36.08 24.05
C GLY A 15 11.45 -35.05 22.90
N VAL A 16 10.82 -35.35 21.77
CA VAL A 16 10.73 -34.41 20.63
C VAL A 16 9.63 -33.36 20.86
N GLN A 17 8.55 -33.73 21.55
CA GLN A 17 7.53 -32.76 21.99
C GLN A 17 8.08 -31.83 23.08
N ALA A 18 8.92 -32.33 23.99
CA ALA A 18 9.59 -31.50 24.99
C ALA A 18 10.56 -30.50 24.36
N SER A 19 11.35 -30.88 23.35
CA SER A 19 12.26 -29.95 22.66
C SER A 19 11.53 -28.89 21.83
N LEU A 20 10.38 -29.23 21.22
CA LEU A 20 9.57 -28.25 20.48
C LEU A 20 8.89 -27.25 21.42
N ILE A 21 8.39 -27.70 22.56
CA ILE A 21 7.80 -26.84 23.60
C ILE A 21 8.89 -26.01 24.29
N MET A 22 10.08 -26.55 24.53
CA MET A 22 11.20 -25.83 25.12
C MET A 22 11.77 -24.76 24.16
N MET A 23 11.72 -24.98 22.84
CA MET A 23 12.06 -23.96 21.83
C MET A 23 11.01 -22.85 21.74
N ILE A 24 9.71 -23.17 21.93
CA ILE A 24 8.61 -22.19 22.01
C ILE A 24 8.63 -21.41 23.33
N VAL A 25 9.06 -22.03 24.43
CA VAL A 25 9.13 -21.40 25.77
C VAL A 25 10.44 -20.62 25.99
N LEU A 26 11.56 -21.00 25.37
CA LEU A 26 12.79 -20.17 25.35
C LEU A 26 12.61 -18.89 24.52
N LEU A 27 11.76 -18.91 23.48
CA LEU A 27 11.38 -17.69 22.75
C LEU A 27 10.51 -16.72 23.58
N ALA A 28 9.96 -17.16 24.72
CA ALA A 28 9.12 -16.34 25.61
C ALA A 28 9.87 -15.79 26.84
N THR A 29 11.13 -16.17 27.09
CA THR A 29 11.87 -15.78 28.30
C THR A 29 13.35 -15.46 28.03
N SER A 30 13.62 -14.56 27.09
CA SER A 30 14.87 -13.81 27.03
C SER A 30 14.63 -12.47 26.36
N GLY A 31 15.04 -11.39 27.02
CA GLY A 31 14.83 -10.03 26.55
C GLY A 31 15.39 -9.76 25.16
N VAL A 32 14.66 -8.90 24.43
CA VAL A 32 15.02 -8.26 23.17
C VAL A 32 15.16 -9.21 21.97
N VAL A 33 14.06 -9.88 21.61
CA VAL A 33 13.83 -10.21 20.19
C VAL A 33 13.19 -8.98 19.56
N ALA A 34 13.83 -8.38 18.57
CA ALA A 34 13.21 -7.33 17.77
C ALA A 34 11.88 -7.87 17.24
N GLN A 35 10.74 -7.36 17.72
CA GLN A 35 9.44 -7.74 17.18
C GLN A 35 9.41 -7.25 15.73
N TYR A 36 9.49 -8.17 14.78
CA TYR A 36 9.33 -7.86 13.37
C TYR A 36 7.86 -7.56 13.08
N TYR A 37 7.60 -6.55 12.25
CA TYR A 37 6.26 -6.34 11.69
C TYR A 37 6.06 -7.44 10.64
N ASN A 38 5.41 -8.52 11.04
CA ASN A 38 5.50 -9.83 10.39
C ASN A 38 4.57 -9.96 9.15
N ASP A 39 4.56 -8.92 8.31
CA ASP A 39 3.89 -8.94 7.01
C ASP A 39 4.98 -8.93 5.93
N THR A 40 5.40 -10.12 5.48
CA THR A 40 6.30 -10.25 4.31
C THR A 40 5.64 -9.60 3.11
N ARG A 41 6.35 -8.65 2.48
CA ARG A 41 5.96 -7.93 1.27
C ARG A 41 6.83 -8.37 0.10
N THR A 42 6.40 -8.04 -1.11
CA THR A 42 7.17 -8.32 -2.33
C THR A 42 7.33 -7.06 -3.17
N ALA A 43 8.57 -6.58 -3.29
CA ALA A 43 8.92 -5.55 -4.26
C ALA A 43 9.14 -6.20 -5.63
N VAL A 44 8.72 -5.51 -6.68
CA VAL A 44 8.95 -5.94 -8.06
C VAL A 44 9.74 -4.88 -8.79
N ILE A 45 10.96 -5.25 -9.18
CA ILE A 45 11.92 -4.34 -9.76
C ILE A 45 12.14 -4.74 -11.21
N LEU A 46 11.87 -3.79 -12.12
CA LEU A 46 12.22 -3.94 -13.53
C LEU A 46 13.68 -3.58 -13.75
N PRO A 47 14.39 -4.22 -14.69
CA PRO A 47 15.76 -3.86 -14.96
C PRO A 47 15.83 -2.43 -15.51
N ASN A 48 16.90 -1.73 -15.11
CA ASN A 48 17.29 -0.45 -15.68
C ASN A 48 17.99 -0.63 -17.02
N LYS A 49 18.64 -1.78 -17.19
CA LYS A 49 19.47 -2.05 -18.34
C LYS A 49 19.55 -3.56 -18.54
N THR A 50 19.23 -4.02 -19.75
CA THR A 50 19.55 -5.38 -20.20
C THR A 50 20.40 -5.33 -21.46
N GLU A 51 21.60 -5.90 -21.40
CA GLU A 51 22.54 -5.96 -22.51
C GLU A 51 22.96 -7.39 -22.81
N THR A 52 22.98 -7.75 -24.09
CA THR A 52 23.64 -8.98 -24.53
C THR A 52 25.13 -8.70 -24.74
N GLN A 53 25.99 -9.39 -24.01
CA GLN A 53 27.42 -9.47 -24.25
C GLN A 53 27.66 -10.35 -25.49
N ARG A 54 28.32 -9.76 -26.48
CA ARG A 54 28.63 -10.40 -27.77
C ARG A 54 30.08 -10.91 -27.75
N PRO A 55 30.38 -12.02 -28.44
CA PRO A 55 31.74 -12.53 -28.51
C PRO A 55 32.59 -11.66 -29.43
N VAL A 56 33.92 -11.82 -29.34
CA VAL A 56 34.87 -11.18 -30.27
C VAL A 56 34.63 -11.67 -31.70
N ASP A 57 34.82 -10.79 -32.70
CA ASP A 57 34.46 -11.09 -34.09
C ASP A 57 35.11 -12.37 -34.62
N GLY A 58 34.29 -13.23 -35.24
CA GLY A 58 34.71 -14.52 -35.83
C GLY A 58 34.38 -15.77 -35.01
N ALA A 59 33.89 -15.63 -33.78
CA ALA A 59 33.63 -16.78 -32.88
C ALA A 59 32.27 -17.49 -33.08
N VAL A 60 31.33 -16.89 -33.82
CA VAL A 60 29.95 -17.41 -34.00
C VAL A 60 29.49 -17.27 -35.44
N SER A 61 28.65 -18.22 -35.90
CA SER A 61 28.15 -18.25 -37.28
C SER A 61 27.27 -17.04 -37.62
N THR A 62 27.22 -16.67 -38.90
CA THR A 62 26.37 -15.58 -39.41
C THR A 62 24.91 -15.76 -39.02
N ASP A 63 24.39 -16.99 -39.09
CA ASP A 63 23.02 -17.28 -38.66
C ASP A 63 22.80 -17.00 -37.17
N THR A 64 23.81 -17.18 -36.32
CA THR A 64 23.69 -16.90 -34.87
C THR A 64 23.71 -15.40 -34.64
N LYS A 65 24.59 -14.67 -35.35
CA LYS A 65 24.58 -13.22 -35.35
C LYS A 65 23.22 -12.64 -35.79
N THR A 66 22.62 -13.19 -36.84
CA THR A 66 21.28 -12.80 -37.32
C THR A 66 20.20 -13.11 -36.27
N PHE A 67 20.23 -14.28 -35.64
CA PHE A 67 19.29 -14.62 -34.57
C PHE A 67 19.42 -13.70 -33.36
N CYS A 68 20.63 -13.23 -33.03
CA CYS A 68 20.93 -12.37 -31.89
C CYS A 68 20.92 -10.85 -32.21
N SER A 69 20.18 -10.43 -33.23
CA SER A 69 20.18 -9.04 -33.72
C SER A 69 19.05 -8.16 -33.16
N ASP A 70 18.01 -8.74 -32.58
CA ASP A 70 16.84 -8.00 -32.07
C ASP A 70 17.03 -7.60 -30.60
N ASP A 71 17.08 -6.30 -30.37
CA ASP A 71 17.31 -5.66 -29.07
C ASP A 71 16.10 -5.70 -28.11
N ASN A 72 14.91 -6.10 -28.60
CA ASN A 72 13.75 -6.42 -27.72
C ASN A 72 13.94 -7.73 -26.95
N TYR A 73 15.03 -8.44 -27.24
CA TYR A 73 15.39 -9.68 -26.61
C TYR A 73 16.85 -9.65 -26.15
N PHE A 74 17.16 -10.46 -25.15
CA PHE A 74 18.53 -10.76 -24.79
C PHE A 74 18.83 -12.22 -25.07
N TYR A 75 20.10 -12.51 -25.26
CA TYR A 75 20.56 -13.81 -25.72
C TYR A 75 21.60 -14.36 -24.78
N ILE A 76 21.47 -15.64 -24.49
CA ILE A 76 22.51 -16.44 -23.84
C ILE A 76 22.80 -17.63 -24.74
N SER A 77 24.07 -17.99 -24.85
CA SER A 77 24.52 -19.07 -25.71
C SER A 77 25.80 -19.63 -25.15
N SER A 78 25.95 -20.93 -25.29
CA SER A 78 27.25 -21.59 -25.14
C SER A 78 27.58 -22.38 -26.39
N SER A 79 28.87 -22.64 -26.57
CA SER A 79 29.41 -23.63 -27.49
C SER A 79 30.39 -24.53 -26.76
N THR A 80 30.59 -25.73 -27.26
CA THR A 80 31.62 -26.64 -26.76
C THR A 80 32.77 -26.69 -27.76
N ALA A 81 33.97 -26.31 -27.32
CA ALA A 81 35.20 -26.56 -28.04
C ALA A 81 36.05 -27.55 -27.23
N GLY A 82 36.04 -28.83 -27.63
CA GLY A 82 36.62 -29.91 -26.83
C GLY A 82 35.79 -30.19 -25.55
N ARG A 83 36.43 -30.31 -24.38
CA ARG A 83 35.77 -30.50 -23.06
C ARG A 83 35.45 -29.17 -22.33
N LYS A 84 35.63 -28.02 -22.97
CA LYS A 84 35.36 -26.70 -22.36
C LYS A 84 34.07 -26.12 -22.92
N VAL A 85 33.23 -25.60 -22.03
CA VAL A 85 32.06 -24.77 -22.37
C VAL A 85 32.55 -23.33 -22.53
N ASN A 86 32.31 -22.75 -23.70
CA ASN A 86 32.52 -21.33 -23.97
C ASN A 86 31.16 -20.64 -23.98
N HIS A 87 31.02 -19.53 -23.26
CA HIS A 87 29.79 -18.73 -23.31
C HIS A 87 29.90 -17.73 -24.47
N ASP A 88 29.34 -18.09 -25.62
CA ASP A 88 29.39 -17.26 -26.83
C ASP A 88 28.59 -15.96 -26.66
N TYR A 89 27.43 -16.05 -26.01
CA TYR A 89 26.60 -14.90 -25.65
C TYR A 89 26.23 -15.01 -24.17
N SER A 90 26.32 -13.89 -23.46
CA SER A 90 25.86 -13.76 -22.08
C SER A 90 24.96 -12.54 -21.98
N ALA A 91 24.11 -12.43 -20.96
CA ALA A 91 23.30 -11.23 -20.74
C ALA A 91 23.65 -10.57 -19.41
N TYR A 92 23.74 -9.25 -19.40
CA TYR A 92 23.95 -8.44 -18.21
C TYR A 92 22.65 -7.70 -17.91
N LEU A 93 22.17 -7.83 -16.68
CA LEU A 93 21.01 -7.08 -16.18
C LEU A 93 21.43 -6.28 -14.95
N GLN A 94 20.91 -5.05 -14.87
CA GLN A 94 21.08 -4.16 -13.73
C GLN A 94 19.71 -3.79 -13.17
N PHE A 95 19.54 -3.97 -11.86
CA PHE A 95 18.35 -3.59 -11.11
C PHE A 95 18.72 -2.52 -10.09
N SER A 96 17.97 -1.41 -10.05
CA SER A 96 18.10 -0.43 -8.98
C SER A 96 17.35 -0.95 -7.75
N LEU A 97 18.01 -0.94 -6.61
CA LEU A 97 17.44 -1.30 -5.33
C LEU A 97 16.87 -0.08 -4.58
N ALA A 98 16.85 1.10 -5.20
CA ALA A 98 16.40 2.34 -4.57
C ALA A 98 14.92 2.34 -4.17
N SER A 99 14.13 1.46 -4.79
CA SER A 99 12.73 1.19 -4.48
C SER A 99 12.53 0.28 -3.28
N ILE A 100 13.56 -0.48 -2.87
CA ILE A 100 13.49 -1.27 -1.64
C ILE A 100 13.55 -0.30 -0.45
N PRO A 101 12.61 -0.41 0.50
CA PRO A 101 12.60 0.51 1.62
C PRO A 101 13.87 0.42 2.48
N GLU A 102 14.29 1.58 3.00
CA GLU A 102 15.42 1.63 3.94
C GLU A 102 15.14 0.81 5.20
N GLY A 103 16.12 0.02 5.63
CA GLY A 103 16.00 -0.89 6.76
C GLY A 103 15.21 -2.18 6.47
N ALA A 104 14.77 -2.43 5.23
CA ALA A 104 14.15 -3.70 4.87
C ALA A 104 15.11 -4.88 5.09
N ILE A 105 14.59 -5.97 5.64
CA ILE A 105 15.32 -7.23 5.82
C ILE A 105 14.87 -8.15 4.70
N ILE A 106 15.82 -8.59 3.87
CA ILE A 106 15.52 -9.36 2.66
C ILE A 106 15.31 -10.83 3.00
N ASP A 107 14.15 -11.36 2.64
CA ASP A 107 13.79 -12.76 2.86
C ASP A 107 14.22 -13.62 1.67
N THR A 108 13.84 -13.23 0.46
CA THR A 108 14.15 -13.96 -0.77
C THR A 108 14.35 -13.03 -1.95
N VAL A 109 15.20 -13.43 -2.88
CA VAL A 109 15.35 -12.80 -4.20
C VAL A 109 15.06 -13.84 -5.26
N ASP A 110 14.25 -13.47 -6.25
CA ASP A 110 13.85 -14.34 -7.36
C ASP A 110 13.87 -13.53 -8.67
N LEU A 111 14.83 -13.84 -9.55
CA LEU A 111 14.83 -13.27 -10.90
C LEU A 111 13.94 -14.14 -11.80
N LEU A 112 12.87 -13.52 -12.31
CA LEU A 112 11.99 -14.11 -13.31
C LEU A 112 12.44 -13.68 -14.70
N ILE A 113 12.70 -14.65 -15.57
CA ILE A 113 12.93 -14.44 -17.00
C ILE A 113 12.01 -15.34 -17.82
N TYR A 114 11.71 -14.93 -19.05
CA TYR A 114 10.75 -15.64 -19.90
C TYR A 114 11.42 -16.03 -21.22
N LEU A 115 11.39 -17.32 -21.53
CA LEU A 115 11.90 -17.83 -22.79
C LEU A 115 10.95 -17.45 -23.93
N LYS A 116 11.47 -16.84 -24.99
CA LYS A 116 10.71 -16.58 -26.23
C LYS A 116 10.87 -17.71 -27.23
N ASN A 117 12.11 -18.09 -27.52
CA ASN A 117 12.45 -19.08 -28.53
C ASN A 117 13.88 -19.62 -28.33
N VAL A 118 14.18 -20.77 -28.93
CA VAL A 118 15.51 -21.41 -28.93
C VAL A 118 15.96 -21.61 -30.37
N LYS A 119 17.25 -21.38 -30.63
CA LYS A 119 17.88 -21.67 -31.91
C LYS A 119 18.52 -23.07 -31.88
N ASN A 120 18.25 -23.87 -32.91
CA ASN A 120 18.72 -25.25 -33.10
C ASN A 120 18.18 -26.24 -32.06
N THR A 121 16.96 -26.72 -32.27
CA THR A 121 16.32 -27.73 -31.42
C THR A 121 16.93 -29.12 -31.67
N SER A 122 17.93 -29.52 -30.89
CA SER A 122 18.19 -30.96 -30.71
C SER A 122 16.98 -31.59 -30.02
N SER A 123 16.62 -32.85 -30.27
CA SER A 123 15.32 -33.39 -29.86
C SER A 123 15.14 -33.61 -28.34
N VAL A 124 16.16 -33.48 -27.48
CA VAL A 124 16.12 -34.11 -26.13
C VAL A 124 16.52 -33.24 -24.91
N PHE A 125 16.88 -31.96 -25.03
CA PHE A 125 17.57 -31.27 -23.89
C PHE A 125 16.76 -30.20 -23.13
N GLU A 126 17.06 -30.10 -21.82
CA GLU A 126 16.75 -28.99 -20.90
C GLU A 126 18.06 -28.23 -20.66
N GLN A 127 18.08 -26.89 -20.79
CA GLN A 127 19.30 -26.12 -20.55
C GLN A 127 19.34 -25.52 -19.15
N GLY A 128 20.52 -25.60 -18.53
CA GLY A 128 20.88 -24.82 -17.36
C GLY A 128 21.08 -23.34 -17.66
N VAL A 129 20.30 -22.48 -17.01
CA VAL A 129 20.51 -21.03 -16.97
C VAL A 129 21.07 -20.65 -15.61
N ASN A 130 22.24 -20.01 -15.62
CA ASN A 130 22.90 -19.54 -14.41
C ASN A 130 22.72 -18.04 -14.21
N LEU A 131 22.47 -17.63 -12.97
CA LEU A 131 22.55 -16.25 -12.49
C LEU A 131 23.83 -16.07 -11.69
N TYR A 132 24.72 -15.19 -12.14
CA TYR A 132 25.92 -14.80 -11.43
C TYR A 132 25.75 -13.42 -10.82
N GLU A 133 25.83 -13.31 -9.50
CA GLU A 133 25.80 -12.02 -8.82
C GLU A 133 27.18 -11.34 -8.89
N LEU A 134 27.21 -10.09 -9.35
CA LEU A 134 28.43 -9.31 -9.52
C LEU A 134 28.60 -8.28 -8.38
N SER A 135 29.84 -8.17 -7.89
CA SER A 135 30.20 -7.25 -6.80
C SER A 135 30.29 -5.77 -7.22
N ALA A 136 30.35 -5.47 -8.52
CA ALA A 136 30.47 -4.12 -9.05
C ALA A 136 29.81 -3.94 -10.43
N ALA A 137 29.58 -2.69 -10.80
CA ALA A 137 29.03 -2.29 -12.09
C ALA A 137 29.98 -2.59 -13.27
N ARG A 138 29.41 -2.73 -14.47
CA ARG A 138 30.15 -2.91 -15.73
C ARG A 138 30.87 -1.63 -16.18
N ASN A 139 32.20 -1.56 -16.01
CA ASN A 139 33.06 -0.46 -16.52
C ASN A 139 33.61 -0.74 -17.94
N ASN A 140 32.75 -1.04 -18.91
CA ASN A 140 33.14 -1.38 -20.30
C ASN A 140 34.10 -2.58 -20.46
N GLN A 141 34.34 -3.36 -19.40
CA GLN A 141 35.14 -4.58 -19.45
C GLN A 141 34.26 -5.81 -19.75
N VAL A 142 34.90 -6.86 -20.26
CA VAL A 142 34.32 -8.21 -20.30
C VAL A 142 34.23 -8.72 -18.87
N ILE A 143 33.03 -9.13 -18.44
CA ILE A 143 32.80 -9.62 -17.08
C ILE A 143 33.07 -11.12 -17.09
N ASN A 144 34.01 -11.60 -16.27
CA ASN A 144 34.27 -13.03 -16.16
C ASN A 144 33.33 -13.66 -15.14
N ILE A 145 32.80 -14.85 -15.45
CA ILE A 145 31.98 -15.63 -14.51
C ILE A 145 32.71 -15.91 -13.19
N ALA A 146 34.04 -16.01 -13.22
CA ALA A 146 34.86 -16.22 -12.03
C ALA A 146 34.76 -15.09 -10.99
N ASP A 147 34.25 -13.92 -11.37
CA ASP A 147 34.06 -12.76 -10.48
C ASP A 147 32.72 -12.82 -9.71
N ALA A 148 31.97 -13.91 -9.84
CA ALA A 148 30.66 -14.08 -9.22
C ALA A 148 30.75 -14.38 -7.70
N SER A 149 29.81 -13.80 -6.95
CA SER A 149 29.69 -13.98 -5.50
C SER A 149 28.67 -15.06 -5.10
N SER A 150 27.70 -15.36 -5.96
CA SER A 150 26.71 -16.43 -5.79
C SER A 150 26.20 -16.91 -7.14
N ILE A 151 25.67 -18.13 -7.19
CA ILE A 151 25.13 -18.77 -8.40
C ILE A 151 23.74 -19.33 -8.11
N ALA A 152 22.79 -19.13 -9.02
CA ALA A 152 21.51 -19.85 -9.05
C ALA A 152 21.30 -20.51 -10.41
N LEU A 153 20.82 -21.75 -10.41
CA LEU A 153 20.60 -22.56 -11.61
C LEU A 153 19.13 -22.95 -11.74
N SER A 154 18.58 -22.82 -12.95
CA SER A 154 17.30 -23.43 -13.32
C SER A 154 17.41 -24.16 -14.64
N LEU A 155 16.71 -25.28 -14.74
CA LEU A 155 16.54 -26.01 -16.00
C LEU A 155 15.38 -25.38 -16.79
N VAL A 156 15.57 -25.25 -18.09
CA VAL A 156 14.61 -24.61 -19.00
C VAL A 156 14.16 -25.60 -20.05
N ALA A 157 12.86 -25.95 -19.99
CA ALA A 157 12.23 -26.75 -21.03
C ALA A 157 11.92 -25.89 -22.26
N LYS A 158 12.51 -26.24 -23.41
CA LYS A 158 12.29 -25.57 -24.71
C LYS A 158 10.83 -25.55 -25.18
N THR A 159 9.98 -26.46 -24.68
CA THR A 159 8.55 -26.52 -25.02
C THR A 159 7.70 -25.61 -24.15
N ASP A 160 8.23 -25.12 -23.02
CA ASP A 160 7.46 -24.35 -22.04
C ASP A 160 7.81 -22.86 -22.05
N THR A 161 7.66 -22.25 -23.23
CA THR A 161 7.89 -20.80 -23.42
C THR A 161 6.84 -19.93 -22.72
N ALA A 162 5.83 -20.52 -22.08
CA ALA A 162 4.79 -19.80 -21.36
C ALA A 162 5.14 -19.57 -19.88
N GLN A 163 5.94 -20.46 -19.27
CA GLN A 163 6.32 -20.35 -17.87
C GLN A 163 7.49 -19.38 -17.65
N ALA A 164 7.47 -18.75 -16.48
CA ALA A 164 8.61 -17.99 -15.97
C ALA A 164 9.69 -18.97 -15.50
N ILE A 165 10.94 -18.64 -15.78
CA ILE A 165 12.11 -19.31 -15.22
C ILE A 165 12.52 -18.53 -13.98
N HIS A 166 12.66 -19.25 -12.86
CA HIS A 166 12.96 -18.68 -11.55
C HIS A 166 14.43 -18.93 -11.21
N LEU A 167 15.18 -17.85 -10.97
CA LEU A 167 16.58 -17.90 -10.57
C LEU A 167 16.72 -17.29 -9.18
N ARG A 168 16.89 -18.15 -8.17
CA ARG A 168 16.87 -17.78 -6.75
C ARG A 168 18.24 -17.98 -6.11
N PRO A 169 19.08 -16.93 -6.03
CA PRO A 169 20.33 -17.00 -5.28
C PRO A 169 20.06 -17.06 -3.78
N ASP A 170 20.97 -17.69 -3.04
CA ASP A 170 20.92 -17.68 -1.57
C ASP A 170 21.13 -16.27 -1.02
N ILE A 171 20.36 -15.92 0.02
CA ILE A 171 20.51 -14.64 0.71
C ILE A 171 21.46 -14.81 1.89
N THR A 172 22.62 -14.18 1.78
CA THR A 172 23.53 -13.96 2.91
C THR A 172 23.37 -12.51 3.39
N ASN A 173 23.51 -12.30 4.70
CA ASN A 173 23.43 -10.98 5.35
C ASN A 173 22.13 -10.18 5.03
N ALA A 174 20.97 -10.82 5.17
CA ALA A 174 19.65 -10.26 4.84
C ALA A 174 19.41 -8.79 5.24
N ALA A 175 19.89 -8.36 6.42
CA ALA A 175 19.72 -7.00 6.93
C ALA A 175 20.63 -5.95 6.28
N THR A 176 21.80 -6.35 5.77
CA THR A 176 22.76 -5.47 5.09
C THR A 176 22.78 -5.67 3.58
N TRP A 177 22.03 -6.66 3.06
CA TRP A 177 21.99 -7.07 1.66
C TRP A 177 21.86 -5.90 0.68
N VAL A 178 20.94 -4.97 0.93
CA VAL A 178 20.73 -3.78 0.08
C VAL A 178 21.92 -2.80 0.18
N SER A 179 22.41 -2.55 1.39
CA SER A 179 23.46 -1.56 1.66
C SER A 179 24.82 -1.97 1.09
N GLU A 180 25.16 -3.27 1.15
CA GLU A 180 26.41 -3.83 0.61
C GLU A 180 26.50 -3.68 -0.91
N ARG A 181 25.34 -3.66 -1.58
CA ARG A 181 25.19 -3.55 -3.04
C ARG A 181 25.13 -2.11 -3.55
N LYS A 182 25.30 -1.12 -2.66
CA LYS A 182 25.37 0.33 -3.00
C LYS A 182 24.25 0.79 -3.93
N GLY A 183 23.04 0.25 -3.71
CA GLY A 183 21.83 0.64 -4.44
C GLY A 183 21.58 -0.06 -5.77
N ASN A 184 22.42 -1.01 -6.22
CA ASN A 184 22.17 -1.77 -7.45
C ASN A 184 22.46 -3.27 -7.29
N PHE A 185 21.60 -4.11 -7.84
CA PHE A 185 21.85 -5.53 -8.03
C PHE A 185 22.25 -5.80 -9.49
N TYR A 186 23.41 -6.42 -9.66
CA TYR A 186 24.00 -6.72 -10.96
C TYR A 186 24.04 -8.22 -11.15
N CYS A 187 23.50 -8.69 -12.28
CA CYS A 187 23.59 -10.10 -12.60
C CYS A 187 24.02 -10.35 -14.04
N MET A 188 24.76 -11.44 -14.21
CA MET A 188 25.10 -12.00 -15.51
C MET A 188 24.37 -13.33 -15.69
N LEU A 189 23.76 -13.52 -16.85
CA LEU A 189 23.11 -14.76 -17.27
C LEU A 189 23.97 -15.46 -18.32
N ALA A 190 24.18 -16.76 -18.13
CA ALA A 190 24.88 -17.60 -19.08
C ALA A 190 24.25 -18.99 -19.20
N ALA A 191 24.40 -19.57 -20.37
CA ALA A 191 23.97 -20.92 -20.72
C ALA A 191 25.06 -21.96 -20.39
N GLU A 192 24.70 -23.19 -20.03
CA GLU A 192 25.67 -24.29 -19.82
C GLU A 192 25.84 -25.24 -21.02
N GLU A 193 24.87 -25.26 -21.94
CA GLU A 193 24.82 -26.23 -23.04
C GLU A 193 24.88 -25.57 -24.42
N ALA A 194 25.26 -26.32 -25.46
CA ALA A 194 25.60 -25.81 -26.80
C ALA A 194 24.39 -25.38 -27.65
N GLU A 195 23.56 -24.46 -27.15
CA GLU A 195 22.37 -23.93 -27.80
C GLU A 195 22.23 -22.41 -27.52
N THR A 196 21.53 -21.67 -28.39
CA THR A 196 21.31 -20.21 -28.26
C THR A 196 19.86 -19.90 -27.92
N TYR A 197 19.64 -19.19 -26.82
CA TYR A 197 18.31 -18.92 -26.28
C TYR A 197 17.98 -17.43 -26.36
N ARG A 198 16.71 -17.14 -26.64
CA ARG A 198 16.18 -15.78 -26.79
C ARG A 198 15.16 -15.52 -25.68
N TYR A 199 15.40 -14.49 -24.88
CA TYR A 199 14.55 -14.07 -23.76
C TYR A 199 14.06 -12.64 -23.94
N TYR A 200 12.93 -12.30 -23.35
CA TYR A 200 12.38 -10.95 -23.37
C TYR A 200 13.27 -9.95 -22.61
N THR A 201 13.35 -8.70 -23.07
CA THR A 201 13.93 -7.56 -22.32
C THR A 201 12.85 -6.61 -21.83
N GLU A 202 13.21 -5.64 -20.97
CA GLU A 202 12.38 -4.49 -20.57
C GLU A 202 11.91 -3.62 -21.75
N ARG A 203 12.55 -3.76 -22.92
CA ARG A 203 12.18 -3.05 -24.15
C ARG A 203 11.05 -3.74 -24.91
N SER A 204 10.72 -4.98 -24.54
CA SER A 204 9.66 -5.73 -25.21
C SER A 204 8.27 -5.17 -24.91
N ASN A 205 7.38 -5.18 -25.90
CA ASN A 205 5.97 -4.80 -25.73
C ASN A 205 5.16 -5.82 -24.89
N TYR A 206 5.72 -6.98 -24.55
CA TYR A 206 5.06 -8.00 -23.72
C TYR A 206 5.40 -7.81 -22.23
N MET A 207 4.82 -6.78 -21.59
CA MET A 207 5.13 -6.37 -20.21
C MET A 207 5.04 -7.49 -19.16
N SER A 208 4.08 -8.42 -19.29
CA SER A 208 3.95 -9.56 -18.38
C SER A 208 5.11 -10.55 -18.48
N ARG A 209 5.85 -10.54 -19.60
CA ARG A 209 7.00 -11.42 -19.87
C ARG A 209 8.34 -10.71 -19.81
N GLN A 210 8.37 -9.42 -19.48
CA GLN A 210 9.63 -8.73 -19.23
C GLN A 210 10.35 -9.35 -18.03
N PRO A 211 11.69 -9.31 -17.99
CA PRO A 211 12.46 -9.78 -16.84
C PRO A 211 12.13 -8.94 -15.59
N LYS A 212 12.03 -9.59 -14.43
CA LYS A 212 11.65 -8.94 -13.17
C LYS A 212 12.41 -9.55 -12.01
N LEU A 213 12.92 -8.71 -11.12
CA LEU A 213 13.44 -9.13 -9.84
C LEU A 213 12.32 -9.00 -8.80
N LEU A 214 11.90 -10.14 -8.25
CA LEU A 214 11.00 -10.19 -7.09
C LEU A 214 11.85 -10.26 -5.83
N VAL A 215 11.68 -9.28 -4.94
CA VAL A 215 12.37 -9.26 -3.66
C VAL A 215 11.33 -9.30 -2.56
N SER A 216 11.27 -10.42 -1.84
CA SER A 216 10.45 -10.51 -0.65
C SER A 216 11.23 -10.00 0.56
N TYR A 217 10.58 -9.20 1.38
CA TYR A 217 11.19 -8.55 2.52
C TYR A 217 10.18 -8.32 3.63
N HIS A 218 10.66 -8.17 4.84
CA HIS A 218 9.88 -7.65 5.96
C HIS A 218 10.57 -6.40 6.54
N MET A 219 9.79 -5.59 7.24
CA MET A 219 10.32 -4.38 7.87
C MET A 219 10.51 -4.60 9.37
N PRO A 220 11.59 -4.03 9.96
CA PRO A 220 11.63 -3.84 11.40
C PRO A 220 10.47 -2.92 11.81
N PHE A 221 9.87 -3.22 12.95
CA PHE A 221 8.68 -2.51 13.44
C PHE A 221 8.92 -0.99 13.66
N SER A 222 10.18 -0.58 13.83
CA SER A 222 10.60 0.83 13.95
C SER A 222 10.31 1.69 12.72
N GLN A 223 10.18 1.08 11.55
CA GLN A 223 10.14 1.77 10.26
C GLN A 223 8.72 1.98 9.70
N VAL A 224 7.67 1.61 10.46
CA VAL A 224 6.26 1.78 10.04
C VAL A 224 5.75 3.18 10.40
N ARG A 225 5.28 3.94 9.41
CA ARG A 225 4.72 5.29 9.62
C ARG A 225 3.30 5.24 10.16
N LYS A 226 3.17 5.26 11.48
CA LYS A 226 1.86 5.13 12.15
C LYS A 226 1.17 6.47 12.48
N LYS A 227 1.80 7.60 12.11
CA LYS A 227 1.22 8.95 12.29
C LYS A 227 0.53 9.51 11.05
N SER A 228 0.70 8.86 9.90
CA SER A 228 0.18 9.35 8.62
C SER A 228 -1.14 8.68 8.23
N TRP A 229 -1.94 9.43 7.47
CA TRP A 229 -3.07 8.99 6.66
C TRP A 229 -2.71 9.31 5.19
N PRO A 230 -1.86 8.50 4.54
CA PRO A 230 -1.17 8.89 3.31
C PRO A 230 -2.05 8.90 2.06
N GLN A 231 -3.24 8.31 2.09
CA GLN A 231 -4.10 8.20 0.92
C GLN A 231 -5.58 8.07 1.29
N TYR A 232 -6.43 8.04 0.27
CA TYR A 232 -7.87 7.86 0.42
C TYR A 232 -8.20 6.66 1.33
N LYS A 233 -9.10 6.86 2.31
CA LYS A 233 -9.48 5.84 3.30
C LYS A 233 -8.31 5.15 4.02
N TYR A 234 -7.29 5.95 4.39
CA TYR A 234 -6.16 5.62 5.25
C TYR A 234 -5.05 4.88 4.53
N ASP A 235 -5.36 3.69 4.03
CA ASP A 235 -4.40 2.73 3.51
C ASP A 235 -4.79 2.27 2.10
N ALA A 236 -3.92 1.48 1.47
CA ALA A 236 -4.19 0.90 0.16
C ALA A 236 -5.31 -0.16 0.22
N GLN A 237 -5.67 -0.61 1.42
CA GLN A 237 -6.76 -1.52 1.70
C GLN A 237 -8.12 -0.80 1.76
N HIS A 238 -8.11 0.54 1.86
CA HIS A 238 -9.25 1.41 2.09
C HIS A 238 -10.08 1.04 3.31
N THR A 239 -9.43 0.71 4.43
CA THR A 239 -10.10 0.34 5.68
C THR A 239 -10.83 1.52 6.32
N ALA A 240 -10.31 2.74 6.15
CA ALA A 240 -10.71 3.95 6.90
C ALA A 240 -10.64 3.79 8.43
N MET A 241 -9.78 2.87 8.91
CA MET A 241 -9.53 2.61 10.32
C MET A 241 -8.18 3.20 10.73
N LEU A 242 -8.18 4.08 11.73
CA LEU A 242 -6.96 4.48 12.42
C LEU A 242 -6.61 3.42 13.47
N GLY A 243 -5.40 2.86 13.37
CA GLY A 243 -4.92 1.81 14.28
C GLY A 243 -4.68 2.24 15.74
N TRP A 244 -4.92 3.50 16.09
CA TRP A 244 -4.69 4.01 17.44
C TRP A 244 -5.84 3.68 18.39
N GLN A 245 -5.50 3.15 19.57
CA GLN A 245 -6.43 2.87 20.65
C GLN A 245 -6.41 3.99 21.69
N SER A 246 -7.50 4.15 22.44
CA SER A 246 -7.66 5.16 23.48
C SER A 246 -8.27 4.56 24.74
N ASN A 247 -7.88 5.03 25.93
CA ASN A 247 -8.55 4.62 27.19
C ASN A 247 -9.83 5.40 27.47
N ALA A 248 -10.06 6.47 26.71
CA ALA A 248 -11.20 7.35 26.91
C ALA A 248 -12.03 7.45 25.64
N ILE A 249 -13.33 7.62 25.84
CA ILE A 249 -14.34 7.90 24.82
C ILE A 249 -14.72 9.37 24.96
N ALA A 250 -14.77 10.07 23.83
CA ALA A 250 -15.19 11.47 23.78
C ALA A 250 -16.68 11.59 24.13
N THR A 251 -17.06 12.61 24.89
CA THR A 251 -18.47 12.89 25.23
C THR A 251 -19.03 14.11 24.49
N GLY A 252 -18.23 14.70 23.61
CA GLY A 252 -18.56 15.91 22.87
C GLY A 252 -17.48 16.25 21.86
N PHE A 253 -17.75 17.27 21.05
CA PHE A 253 -16.82 17.81 20.08
C PHE A 253 -16.84 19.32 20.07
N LYS A 254 -15.74 19.93 19.66
CA LYS A 254 -15.62 21.34 19.33
C LYS A 254 -15.17 21.49 17.89
N LEU A 255 -15.93 22.26 17.13
CA LEU A 255 -15.60 22.61 15.75
C LEU A 255 -14.72 23.85 15.75
N ASN A 256 -13.59 23.80 15.06
CA ASN A 256 -12.80 24.98 14.71
C ASN A 256 -12.67 25.06 13.20
N ASN A 257 -12.97 26.23 12.65
CA ASN A 257 -12.62 26.56 11.27
C ASN A 257 -11.12 26.93 11.24
N VAL A 258 -10.28 25.98 10.82
CA VAL A 258 -8.82 26.13 10.87
C VAL A 258 -8.26 26.79 9.62
N PHE A 259 -8.98 26.75 8.51
CA PHE A 259 -8.59 27.45 7.29
C PHE A 259 -9.82 27.97 6.55
N SER A 260 -9.85 29.29 6.39
CA SER A 260 -10.84 30.06 5.64
C SER A 260 -10.08 30.93 4.62
N PRO A 261 -10.12 30.62 3.32
CA PRO A 261 -9.57 31.46 2.29
C PRO A 261 -10.24 32.85 2.26
N VAL A 262 -9.51 33.88 1.84
CA VAL A 262 -10.02 35.26 1.77
C VAL A 262 -11.03 35.46 0.62
N ASP A 263 -10.93 34.67 -0.46
CA ASP A 263 -11.83 34.67 -1.62
C ASP A 263 -12.58 33.33 -1.79
N ALA A 264 -13.52 33.23 -2.74
CA ALA A 264 -14.24 32.00 -3.07
C ALA A 264 -13.32 30.92 -3.65
N ASN A 265 -12.63 30.17 -2.80
CA ASN A 265 -11.64 29.19 -3.22
C ASN A 265 -12.14 27.78 -2.89
N TYR A 266 -11.73 26.78 -3.67
CA TYR A 266 -12.29 25.44 -3.67
C TYR A 266 -11.23 24.39 -3.29
N ILE A 267 -11.38 23.70 -2.17
CA ILE A 267 -10.66 22.46 -1.87
C ILE A 267 -11.15 21.40 -2.88
N LYS A 268 -10.24 20.89 -3.71
CA LYS A 268 -10.56 19.98 -4.82
C LYS A 268 -10.22 18.53 -4.56
N SER A 269 -9.51 18.22 -3.47
CA SER A 269 -9.16 16.86 -3.09
C SER A 269 -9.69 16.47 -1.72
N ASP A 270 -9.68 15.16 -1.44
CA ASP A 270 -9.64 14.71 -0.06
C ASP A 270 -8.29 15.14 0.56
N PRO A 271 -8.28 15.67 1.80
CA PRO A 271 -7.04 15.97 2.48
C PRO A 271 -6.35 14.68 2.90
N LEU A 272 -5.03 14.67 2.90
CA LEU A 272 -4.21 13.63 3.53
C LEU A 272 -3.54 14.17 4.79
N LEU A 273 -3.19 13.27 5.71
CA LEU A 273 -2.32 13.57 6.84
C LEU A 273 -0.95 12.95 6.54
N ASN A 274 0.03 13.77 6.20
CA ASN A 274 1.41 13.32 6.00
C ASN A 274 2.19 13.64 7.27
N ASP A 275 2.38 12.61 8.09
CA ASP A 275 2.89 12.74 9.46
C ASP A 275 1.99 13.67 10.30
N ASP A 276 2.44 14.89 10.60
CA ASP A 276 1.67 15.89 11.35
C ASP A 276 1.17 17.05 10.48
N LYS A 277 1.30 16.95 9.14
CA LYS A 277 0.95 17.99 8.19
C LYS A 277 -0.27 17.58 7.35
N LEU A 278 -1.22 18.50 7.18
CA LEU A 278 -2.36 18.31 6.29
C LEU A 278 -1.96 18.73 4.88
N VAL A 279 -2.16 17.88 3.89
CA VAL A 279 -1.87 18.22 2.48
C VAL A 279 -3.14 18.09 1.65
N MET A 280 -3.41 19.07 0.80
CA MET A 280 -4.61 19.10 -0.02
C MET A 280 -4.41 19.91 -1.31
N ALA A 281 -5.23 19.60 -2.31
CA ALA A 281 -5.36 20.39 -3.53
C ALA A 281 -6.38 21.52 -3.33
N TYR A 282 -6.01 22.70 -3.81
CA TYR A 282 -6.70 23.96 -3.59
C TYR A 282 -6.78 24.74 -4.90
N GLN A 283 -7.95 25.21 -5.30
CA GLN A 283 -8.17 26.03 -6.49
C GLN A 283 -8.69 27.42 -6.11
N ALA A 284 -8.06 28.47 -6.62
CA ALA A 284 -8.53 29.82 -6.36
C ALA A 284 -9.76 30.19 -7.22
N SER A 285 -10.63 31.09 -6.74
CA SER A 285 -11.77 31.61 -7.54
C SER A 285 -11.30 32.13 -8.89
N GLY A 286 -11.96 31.73 -9.99
CA GLY A 286 -11.61 32.18 -11.34
C GLY A 286 -10.28 31.64 -11.89
N SER A 287 -9.54 30.83 -11.12
CA SER A 287 -8.36 30.13 -11.61
C SER A 287 -8.74 28.80 -12.25
N THR A 288 -8.18 28.47 -13.40
CA THR A 288 -8.30 27.12 -13.99
C THR A 288 -7.34 26.10 -13.38
N TRP A 289 -6.50 26.53 -12.43
CA TRP A 289 -5.41 25.72 -11.89
C TRP A 289 -5.60 25.45 -10.40
N SER A 290 -5.17 24.27 -9.96
CA SER A 290 -5.13 23.90 -8.53
C SER A 290 -3.68 23.87 -8.05
N ARG A 291 -3.44 24.38 -6.86
CA ARG A 291 -2.18 24.31 -6.12
C ARG A 291 -2.26 23.19 -5.08
N LEU A 292 -1.13 22.60 -4.74
CA LEU A 292 -1.03 21.83 -3.50
C LEU A 292 -0.64 22.76 -2.36
N ARG A 293 -1.25 22.55 -1.19
CA ARG A 293 -0.90 23.23 0.06
C ARG A 293 -0.60 22.21 1.14
N THR A 294 0.38 22.54 1.96
CA THR A 294 0.70 21.87 3.21
C THR A 294 0.39 22.82 4.35
N LEU A 295 -0.47 22.38 5.28
CA LEU A 295 -0.84 23.11 6.49
C LEU A 295 -0.41 22.33 7.73
N SER A 296 -0.18 23.03 8.84
CA SER A 296 -0.21 22.40 10.17
C SER A 296 -1.63 21.91 10.49
N GLN A 297 -1.77 21.02 11.48
CA GLN A 297 -3.10 20.64 12.00
C GLN A 297 -3.91 21.83 12.56
N GLN A 298 -3.26 22.94 12.90
CA GLN A 298 -3.90 24.18 13.33
C GLN A 298 -4.28 25.11 12.16
N GLY A 299 -3.98 24.72 10.91
CA GLY A 299 -4.33 25.48 9.70
C GLY A 299 -3.28 26.48 9.23
N ASN A 300 -2.16 26.65 9.95
CA ASN A 300 -1.06 27.51 9.49
C ASN A 300 -0.46 26.97 8.19
N LEU A 301 -0.25 27.84 7.20
CA LEU A 301 0.41 27.50 5.94
C LEU A 301 1.88 27.17 6.18
N LEU A 302 2.31 25.99 5.72
CA LEU A 302 3.69 25.52 5.79
C LEU A 302 4.37 25.54 4.41
N ALA A 303 3.65 25.13 3.36
CA ALA A 303 4.14 25.17 1.98
C ALA A 303 2.99 25.30 0.97
N GLU A 304 3.27 25.88 -0.19
CA GLU A 304 2.35 25.94 -1.33
C GLU A 304 3.14 25.83 -2.64
N THR A 305 2.60 25.15 -3.64
CA THR A 305 3.12 25.22 -5.01
C THR A 305 2.88 26.60 -5.62
N THR A 306 3.96 27.33 -5.94
CA THR A 306 3.88 28.74 -6.39
C THR A 306 3.67 28.92 -7.90
N THR A 307 3.81 27.86 -8.68
CA THR A 307 3.79 27.86 -10.15
C THR A 307 2.84 26.78 -10.69
N ASP A 308 2.30 26.98 -11.90
CA ASP A 308 1.37 26.05 -12.57
C ASP A 308 2.08 24.80 -13.15
N VAL A 309 3.23 24.41 -12.61
CA VAL A 309 4.06 23.33 -13.19
C VAL A 309 3.33 21.99 -13.16
N ILE A 310 2.36 21.81 -12.25
CA ILE A 310 1.58 20.58 -12.10
C ILE A 310 0.19 20.67 -12.77
N GLY A 311 -0.23 21.83 -13.28
CA GLY A 311 -1.56 22.01 -13.85
C GLY A 311 -2.71 21.84 -12.84
N LEU A 312 -3.91 21.57 -13.36
CA LEU A 312 -5.05 21.15 -12.55
C LEU A 312 -4.76 19.81 -11.85
N VAL A 313 -4.72 19.81 -10.51
CA VAL A 313 -4.70 18.57 -9.73
C VAL A 313 -6.06 17.89 -9.82
N LYS A 314 -6.14 16.81 -10.60
CA LYS A 314 -7.37 16.04 -10.82
C LYS A 314 -7.58 14.98 -9.74
N TYR A 315 -6.50 14.32 -9.31
CA TYR A 315 -6.53 13.30 -8.27
C TYR A 315 -5.31 13.35 -7.35
N GLY A 316 -5.48 12.79 -6.15
CA GLY A 316 -4.53 12.95 -5.06
C GLY A 316 -4.83 14.22 -4.25
N PRO A 317 -3.96 14.61 -3.32
CA PRO A 317 -2.63 14.04 -3.11
C PRO A 317 -2.65 12.64 -2.48
N ILE A 318 -1.58 11.87 -2.67
CA ILE A 318 -1.21 10.68 -1.89
C ILE A 318 0.25 10.79 -1.45
N ALA A 319 0.71 10.03 -0.46
CA ALA A 319 2.07 10.11 0.06
C ALA A 319 2.76 8.75 0.16
N ASP A 320 4.06 8.70 -0.14
CA ASP A 320 4.89 7.50 0.06
C ASP A 320 5.50 7.43 1.48
N ARG A 321 6.27 6.37 1.74
CA ARG A 321 7.01 6.17 3.00
C ARG A 321 8.17 7.15 3.22
N LYS A 322 8.55 7.95 2.24
CA LYS A 322 9.54 9.04 2.38
C LYS A 322 8.84 10.40 2.54
N SER A 323 7.52 10.40 2.75
CA SER A 323 6.64 11.58 2.77
C SER A 323 6.50 12.29 1.42
N ASN A 324 7.10 11.79 0.34
CA ASN A 324 6.96 12.43 -0.97
C ASN A 324 5.48 12.45 -1.36
N ILE A 325 5.03 13.60 -1.86
CA ILE A 325 3.64 13.83 -2.23
C ILE A 325 3.47 13.55 -3.71
N TYR A 326 2.46 12.75 -4.06
CA TYR A 326 2.12 12.41 -5.42
C TYR A 326 0.75 12.98 -5.76
N CYS A 327 0.58 13.46 -6.98
CA CYS A 327 -0.72 13.81 -7.51
C CYS A 327 -0.80 13.57 -9.01
N ILE A 328 -2.02 13.36 -9.51
CA ILE A 328 -2.30 13.36 -10.94
C ILE A 328 -2.76 14.76 -11.34
N GLY A 329 -1.95 15.41 -12.15
CA GLY A 329 -2.13 16.77 -12.64
C GLY A 329 -2.35 16.87 -14.15
N GLY A 330 -2.35 18.12 -14.65
CA GLY A 330 -2.61 18.46 -16.05
C GLY A 330 -4.10 18.64 -16.37
N SER A 331 -4.40 19.38 -17.46
CA SER A 331 -5.78 19.75 -17.84
C SER A 331 -6.72 18.57 -18.01
N THR A 332 -6.21 17.39 -18.34
CA THR A 332 -6.97 16.16 -18.55
C THR A 332 -6.71 15.08 -17.49
N GLY A 333 -5.72 15.26 -16.61
CA GLY A 333 -5.28 14.27 -15.61
C GLY A 333 -4.33 13.21 -16.16
N GLY A 334 -3.41 13.59 -17.05
CA GLY A 334 -2.47 12.70 -17.75
C GLY A 334 -1.06 12.71 -17.19
N THR A 335 -0.81 13.45 -16.11
CA THR A 335 0.54 13.71 -15.59
C THR A 335 0.66 13.24 -14.15
N LEU A 336 1.57 12.30 -13.86
CA LEU A 336 1.99 11.99 -12.50
C LEU A 336 3.07 12.97 -12.05
N ASN A 337 2.82 13.69 -10.96
CA ASN A 337 3.77 14.60 -10.34
C ASN A 337 4.18 14.07 -8.97
N VAL A 338 5.47 14.20 -8.64
CA VAL A 338 6.03 13.87 -7.33
C VAL A 338 6.70 15.11 -6.77
N LEU A 339 6.36 15.45 -5.54
CA LEU A 339 6.75 16.69 -4.89
C LEU A 339 7.41 16.39 -3.55
N ASN A 340 8.39 17.22 -3.21
CA ASN A 340 9.06 17.16 -1.93
C ASN A 340 8.07 17.49 -0.79
N PRO A 341 8.06 16.72 0.32
CA PRO A 341 7.12 16.90 1.43
C PRO A 341 7.18 18.25 2.13
N ASP A 342 8.35 18.87 2.17
CA ASP A 342 8.62 20.03 3.02
C ASP A 342 8.33 21.34 2.32
N ASN A 343 8.63 21.42 1.03
CA ASN A 343 8.52 22.65 0.25
C ASN A 343 7.61 22.53 -0.99
N LEU A 344 7.03 21.36 -1.26
CA LEU A 344 6.21 21.06 -2.43
C LEU A 344 6.88 21.40 -3.77
N GLN A 345 8.22 21.35 -3.85
CA GLN A 345 8.92 21.44 -5.13
C GLN A 345 8.74 20.15 -5.91
N VAL A 346 8.44 20.27 -7.21
CA VAL A 346 8.36 19.12 -8.12
C VAL A 346 9.74 18.48 -8.23
N MET A 347 9.85 17.23 -7.78
CA MET A 347 11.04 16.40 -7.89
C MET A 347 11.05 15.59 -9.18
N PHE A 348 9.86 15.24 -9.67
CA PHE A 348 9.68 14.38 -10.84
C PHE A 348 8.30 14.59 -11.45
N THR A 349 8.25 14.54 -12.78
CA THR A 349 7.02 14.58 -13.57
C THR A 349 7.09 13.52 -14.65
N LYS A 350 5.98 12.81 -14.87
CA LYS A 350 5.86 11.79 -15.91
C LYS A 350 4.48 11.84 -16.57
N GLN A 351 4.46 11.79 -17.90
CA GLN A 351 3.23 11.55 -18.65
C GLN A 351 2.83 10.09 -18.55
N LEU A 352 1.55 9.82 -18.33
CA LEU A 352 1.00 8.47 -18.38
C LEU A 352 1.11 7.91 -19.81
N GLU A 353 1.41 6.63 -19.92
CA GLU A 353 1.69 5.96 -21.19
C GLU A 353 0.46 5.99 -22.10
N ASN A 354 0.72 6.04 -23.42
CA ASN A 354 -0.32 6.08 -24.45
C ASN A 354 -1.26 7.29 -24.32
N ASN A 355 -0.79 8.40 -23.74
CA ASN A 355 -1.57 9.61 -23.46
C ASN A 355 -2.82 9.33 -22.60
N ALA A 356 -2.75 8.30 -21.75
CA ALA A 356 -3.84 7.91 -20.88
C ALA A 356 -4.18 9.02 -19.88
N GLN A 357 -5.45 9.07 -19.49
CA GLN A 357 -5.98 10.04 -18.54
C GLN A 357 -6.52 9.28 -17.34
N ALA A 358 -6.10 9.67 -16.13
CA ALA A 358 -6.65 9.07 -14.94
C ALA A 358 -8.17 9.31 -14.85
N THR A 359 -8.88 8.31 -14.34
CA THR A 359 -10.35 8.29 -14.16
C THR A 359 -10.76 8.05 -12.70
N ALA A 360 -9.81 7.74 -11.82
CA ALA A 360 -10.02 7.61 -10.38
C ALA A 360 -8.75 8.01 -9.60
N PRO A 361 -8.86 8.26 -8.27
CA PRO A 361 -7.72 8.45 -7.40
C PRO A 361 -6.65 7.36 -7.53
N PRO A 362 -5.36 7.72 -7.61
CA PRO A 362 -4.27 6.76 -7.56
C PRO A 362 -4.15 6.14 -6.16
N VAL A 363 -3.62 4.92 -6.10
CA VAL A 363 -3.32 4.21 -4.85
C VAL A 363 -1.84 3.87 -4.82
N ILE A 364 -1.20 4.05 -3.67
CA ILE A 364 0.21 3.75 -3.47
C ILE A 364 0.36 2.58 -2.50
N GLY A 365 1.10 1.56 -2.93
CA GLY A 365 1.50 0.43 -2.08
C GLY A 365 2.58 0.85 -1.08
N PHE A 366 2.80 0.02 -0.07
CA PHE A 366 3.86 0.21 0.93
C PHE A 366 5.26 0.16 0.32
N ASP A 367 5.43 -0.58 -0.78
CA ASP A 367 6.65 -0.60 -1.59
C ASP A 367 6.83 0.66 -2.45
N GLY A 368 5.82 1.54 -2.51
CA GLY A 368 5.80 2.75 -3.31
C GLY A 368 5.29 2.55 -4.75
N CYS A 369 4.82 1.34 -5.13
CA CYS A 369 4.20 1.14 -6.44
C CYS A 369 2.90 1.95 -6.52
N ILE A 370 2.63 2.54 -7.69
CA ILE A 370 1.47 3.42 -7.89
C ILE A 370 0.51 2.74 -8.86
N TYR A 371 -0.75 2.64 -8.46
CA TYR A 371 -1.82 2.03 -9.24
C TYR A 371 -2.81 3.09 -9.69
N VAL A 372 -3.09 3.16 -10.99
CA VAL A 372 -3.87 4.23 -11.62
C VAL A 372 -4.91 3.64 -12.56
N SER A 373 -6.18 3.92 -12.29
CA SER A 373 -7.27 3.69 -13.24
C SER A 373 -7.28 4.79 -14.29
N THR A 374 -7.30 4.41 -15.56
CA THR A 374 -7.28 5.35 -16.70
C THR A 374 -8.37 5.03 -17.72
N ASP A 375 -8.59 5.95 -18.67
CA ASP A 375 -9.47 5.73 -19.83
C ASP A 375 -8.92 4.66 -20.81
N LYS A 376 -7.64 4.29 -20.70
CA LYS A 376 -6.98 3.27 -21.53
C LYS A 376 -6.79 1.93 -20.84
N GLY A 377 -7.08 1.84 -19.55
CA GLY A 377 -6.90 0.62 -18.76
C GLY A 377 -6.49 0.91 -17.32
N PHE A 378 -6.17 -0.15 -16.59
CA PHE A 378 -5.62 -0.08 -15.24
C PHE A 378 -4.11 -0.24 -15.28
N TYR A 379 -3.36 0.77 -14.83
CA TYR A 379 -1.91 0.84 -14.95
C TYR A 379 -1.26 0.70 -13.57
N ALA A 380 -0.13 -0.01 -13.51
CA ALA A 380 0.72 -0.07 -12.33
C ALA A 380 2.11 0.47 -12.66
N TYR A 381 2.68 1.27 -11.76
CA TYR A 381 3.98 1.88 -11.90
C TYR A 381 4.92 1.39 -10.81
N THR A 382 6.20 1.24 -11.15
CA THR A 382 7.25 1.04 -10.15
C THR A 382 7.37 2.28 -9.25
N PRO A 383 7.98 2.14 -8.06
CA PRO A 383 8.24 3.28 -7.18
C PRO A 383 9.20 4.31 -7.79
N GLN A 384 9.35 5.45 -7.10
CA GLN A 384 10.45 6.39 -7.33
C GLN A 384 11.81 5.69 -7.09
N PRO A 385 12.87 6.11 -7.80
CA PRO A 385 12.91 7.21 -8.78
C PRO A 385 12.50 6.84 -10.21
N GLU A 386 12.32 5.55 -10.52
CA GLU A 386 12.15 5.11 -11.90
C GLU A 386 10.75 5.35 -12.46
N CYS A 387 9.69 5.18 -11.64
CA CYS A 387 8.28 5.36 -12.05
C CYS A 387 7.96 4.73 -13.43
N LYS A 388 8.47 3.53 -13.71
CA LYS A 388 8.27 2.82 -14.98
C LYS A 388 6.90 2.15 -14.99
N LEU A 389 6.23 2.12 -16.13
CA LEU A 389 5.03 1.30 -16.28
C LEU A 389 5.42 -0.17 -16.10
N LYS A 390 4.93 -0.75 -15.00
CA LYS A 390 5.21 -2.10 -14.55
C LYS A 390 4.38 -3.12 -15.35
N TRP A 391 3.11 -2.80 -15.55
CA TRP A 391 2.15 -3.56 -16.35
C TRP A 391 0.88 -2.72 -16.56
N SER A 392 0.06 -3.13 -17.52
CA SER A 392 -1.29 -2.61 -17.70
C SER A 392 -2.28 -3.75 -17.90
N TYR A 393 -3.51 -3.55 -17.43
CA TYR A 393 -4.65 -4.43 -17.65
C TYR A 393 -5.72 -3.66 -18.41
N THR A 394 -6.11 -4.17 -19.57
CA THR A 394 -7.02 -3.48 -20.49
C THR A 394 -8.18 -4.38 -20.89
N LEU A 395 -9.35 -3.75 -21.03
CA LEU A 395 -10.58 -4.35 -21.56
C LEU A 395 -11.02 -3.60 -22.81
N VAL A 396 -12.03 -4.12 -23.50
CA VAL A 396 -12.67 -3.44 -24.65
C VAL A 396 -13.24 -2.08 -24.23
N THR A 397 -13.79 -1.97 -23.02
CA THR A 397 -14.25 -0.73 -22.42
C THR A 397 -13.69 -0.61 -21.01
N ASN A 398 -12.83 0.38 -20.78
CA ASN A 398 -12.15 0.57 -19.51
C ASN A 398 -12.93 1.55 -18.63
N ARG A 399 -13.50 1.05 -17.54
CA ARG A 399 -14.16 1.87 -16.51
C ARG A 399 -13.83 1.32 -15.14
N PHE A 400 -12.57 1.47 -14.75
CA PHE A 400 -12.08 0.99 -13.47
C PHE A 400 -12.23 2.04 -12.38
N GLY A 401 -12.70 1.63 -11.19
CA GLY A 401 -12.74 2.46 -9.99
C GLY A 401 -11.38 2.60 -9.31
N THR A 402 -11.33 3.23 -8.14
CA THR A 402 -10.15 3.19 -7.27
C THR A 402 -9.88 1.74 -6.82
N ALA A 403 -8.63 1.31 -6.88
CA ALA A 403 -8.26 -0.06 -6.55
C ALA A 403 -7.87 -0.23 -5.09
N ALA A 404 -8.11 -1.40 -4.52
CA ALA A 404 -7.59 -1.78 -3.21
C ALA A 404 -6.48 -2.84 -3.33
N LEU A 405 -5.57 -2.90 -2.35
CA LEU A 405 -4.55 -3.94 -2.23
C LEU A 405 -4.83 -4.81 -1.01
N ASN A 406 -4.59 -6.12 -1.05
CA ASN A 406 -4.59 -6.93 0.18
C ASN A 406 -3.42 -6.51 1.11
N GLU A 407 -3.42 -6.97 2.36
CA GLU A 407 -2.44 -6.55 3.39
C GLU A 407 -0.98 -6.83 2.98
N ALA A 408 -0.75 -7.96 2.30
CA ALA A 408 0.56 -8.32 1.74
C ALA A 408 0.89 -7.65 0.40
N GLU A 409 -0.06 -6.90 -0.19
CA GLU A 409 0.04 -6.17 -1.47
C GLU A 409 0.42 -7.03 -2.68
N GLN A 410 -0.01 -8.29 -2.66
CA GLN A 410 0.20 -9.27 -3.73
C GLN A 410 -0.99 -9.36 -4.69
N ILE A 411 -2.15 -8.81 -4.29
CA ILE A 411 -3.38 -8.81 -5.09
C ILE A 411 -3.94 -7.40 -5.13
N VAL A 412 -4.27 -6.95 -6.34
CA VAL A 412 -4.98 -5.69 -6.60
C VAL A 412 -6.43 -5.99 -6.92
N TYR A 413 -7.36 -5.31 -6.26
CA TYR A 413 -8.79 -5.43 -6.49
C TYR A 413 -9.32 -4.16 -7.10
N VAL A 414 -10.03 -4.27 -8.21
CA VAL A 414 -10.64 -3.11 -8.87
C VAL A 414 -12.05 -3.44 -9.32
N TYR A 415 -12.95 -2.47 -9.18
CA TYR A 415 -14.30 -2.59 -9.70
C TYR A 415 -14.30 -2.20 -11.18
N ASP A 416 -14.72 -3.12 -12.05
CA ASP A 416 -15.02 -2.87 -13.45
C ASP A 416 -16.48 -2.37 -13.58
N GLY A 417 -16.62 -1.05 -13.65
CA GLY A 417 -17.90 -0.37 -13.79
C GLY A 417 -18.55 -0.56 -15.14
N ALA A 418 -17.83 -1.02 -16.18
CA ALA A 418 -18.47 -1.30 -17.46
C ALA A 418 -19.27 -2.61 -17.41
N ASN A 419 -18.75 -3.62 -16.70
CA ASN A 419 -19.34 -4.96 -16.68
C ASN A 419 -19.94 -5.37 -15.32
N GLY A 420 -19.84 -4.54 -14.28
CA GLY A 420 -20.40 -4.83 -12.95
C GLY A 420 -19.66 -5.94 -12.22
N LYS A 421 -18.32 -5.95 -12.34
CA LYS A 421 -17.47 -7.01 -11.79
C LYS A 421 -16.44 -6.48 -10.81
N ILE A 422 -16.08 -7.30 -9.83
CA ILE A 422 -14.80 -7.16 -9.13
C ILE A 422 -13.76 -7.97 -9.89
N VAL A 423 -12.63 -7.34 -10.19
CA VAL A 423 -11.48 -7.95 -10.85
C VAL A 423 -10.33 -7.99 -9.85
N ALA A 424 -9.74 -9.18 -9.67
CA ALA A 424 -8.53 -9.36 -8.88
C ALA A 424 -7.34 -9.65 -9.78
N LEU A 425 -6.30 -8.83 -9.68
CA LEU A 425 -5.09 -8.90 -10.48
C LEU A 425 -3.90 -9.25 -9.59
N ASN A 426 -2.92 -9.98 -10.13
CA ASN A 426 -1.63 -10.16 -9.49
C ASN A 426 -0.86 -8.84 -9.52
N SER A 427 -0.42 -8.34 -8.37
CA SER A 427 0.27 -7.05 -8.30
C SER A 427 1.64 -7.04 -9.00
N ALA A 428 2.25 -8.19 -9.24
CA ALA A 428 3.57 -8.31 -9.87
C ALA A 428 3.55 -8.16 -11.40
N ASP A 429 2.48 -8.60 -12.05
CA ASP A 429 2.41 -8.66 -13.52
C ASP A 429 1.07 -8.26 -14.15
N GLY A 430 0.06 -7.94 -13.34
CA GLY A 430 -1.26 -7.53 -13.83
C GLY A 430 -2.11 -8.67 -14.37
N SER A 431 -1.68 -9.93 -14.23
CA SER A 431 -2.46 -11.09 -14.67
C SER A 431 -3.75 -11.24 -13.86
N LEU A 432 -4.84 -11.61 -14.53
CA LEU A 432 -6.12 -11.89 -13.89
C LEU A 432 -6.00 -13.12 -12.98
N LYS A 433 -6.31 -12.96 -11.70
CA LYS A 433 -6.43 -14.08 -10.75
C LYS A 433 -7.84 -14.64 -10.74
N TRP A 434 -8.83 -13.75 -10.62
CA TRP A 434 -10.25 -14.08 -10.66
C TRP A 434 -11.07 -12.82 -10.96
N ASP A 435 -12.29 -13.01 -11.45
CA ASP A 435 -13.32 -11.97 -11.48
C ASP A 435 -14.64 -12.52 -10.93
N ALA A 436 -15.46 -11.64 -10.36
CA ALA A 436 -16.77 -11.97 -9.79
C ALA A 436 -17.81 -10.94 -10.20
N ASN A 437 -18.93 -11.40 -10.78
CA ASN A 437 -20.04 -10.53 -11.16
C ASN A 437 -20.91 -10.22 -9.94
N ILE A 438 -21.09 -8.92 -9.65
CA ILE A 438 -21.94 -8.43 -8.57
C ILE A 438 -23.02 -7.44 -9.03
N GLY A 439 -23.15 -7.29 -10.35
CA GLY A 439 -24.07 -6.35 -11.00
C GLY A 439 -23.63 -4.89 -10.82
N GLY A 440 -24.46 -3.95 -11.26
CA GLY A 440 -24.20 -2.51 -11.11
C GLY A 440 -23.15 -1.99 -12.10
N THR A 441 -23.59 -1.27 -13.12
CA THR A 441 -22.70 -0.60 -14.08
C THR A 441 -22.63 0.90 -13.78
N PHE A 442 -21.47 1.49 -14.08
CA PHE A 442 -21.14 2.87 -13.76
C PHE A 442 -20.45 3.54 -14.94
N THR A 443 -20.74 4.82 -15.14
CA THR A 443 -20.01 5.72 -16.06
C THR A 443 -18.99 6.55 -15.32
N THR A 444 -19.33 6.95 -14.10
CA THR A 444 -18.50 7.71 -13.17
C THR A 444 -18.61 7.10 -11.78
N ASP A 445 -17.78 7.55 -10.84
CA ASP A 445 -18.15 7.45 -9.43
C ASP A 445 -18.24 5.98 -8.93
N ILE A 446 -17.31 5.15 -9.38
CA ILE A 446 -17.33 3.69 -9.18
C ILE A 446 -17.06 3.32 -7.70
N PRO A 447 -17.75 2.31 -7.14
CA PRO A 447 -17.49 1.83 -5.78
C PRO A 447 -16.03 1.43 -5.54
N VAL A 448 -15.53 1.74 -4.35
CA VAL A 448 -14.17 1.40 -3.92
C VAL A 448 -14.22 0.13 -3.07
N PRO A 449 -13.56 -0.97 -3.46
CA PRO A 449 -13.42 -2.14 -2.61
C PRO A 449 -12.64 -1.78 -1.33
N SER A 450 -13.00 -2.39 -0.21
CA SER A 450 -12.22 -2.34 1.02
C SER A 450 -11.81 -3.77 1.40
N VAL A 451 -10.58 -4.01 1.85
CA VAL A 451 -10.09 -5.37 2.11
C VAL A 451 -9.33 -5.50 3.43
N LYS A 452 -9.59 -6.56 4.19
CA LYS A 452 -8.83 -6.89 5.41
C LYS A 452 -9.05 -8.36 5.78
N ASN A 453 -8.06 -9.04 6.36
CA ASN A 453 -8.20 -10.42 6.84
C ASN A 453 -8.83 -11.37 5.79
N ASP A 454 -8.34 -11.30 4.54
CA ASP A 454 -8.87 -12.05 3.39
C ASP A 454 -10.36 -11.81 3.08
N ARG A 455 -10.92 -10.67 3.51
CA ARG A 455 -12.30 -10.26 3.19
C ARG A 455 -12.29 -9.02 2.33
N LEU A 456 -12.93 -9.11 1.18
CA LEU A 456 -13.21 -7.97 0.31
C LEU A 456 -14.66 -7.54 0.53
N CYS A 457 -14.85 -6.28 0.91
CA CYS A 457 -16.14 -5.67 1.19
C CYS A 457 -16.42 -4.57 0.16
N VAL A 458 -17.58 -4.61 -0.49
CA VAL A 458 -17.90 -3.66 -1.57
C VAL A 458 -19.40 -3.53 -1.80
N THR A 459 -19.86 -2.37 -2.25
CA THR A 459 -21.25 -2.15 -2.68
C THR A 459 -21.37 -2.25 -4.20
N ASN A 460 -22.52 -2.66 -4.72
CA ASN A 460 -22.79 -2.71 -6.17
C ASN A 460 -23.60 -1.52 -6.70
N ASN A 461 -23.69 -0.44 -5.93
CA ASN A 461 -24.16 0.87 -6.37
C ASN A 461 -23.47 1.96 -5.53
N GLN A 462 -23.17 3.09 -6.14
CA GLN A 462 -22.33 4.13 -5.58
C GLN A 462 -23.09 4.92 -4.53
N ARG A 463 -22.58 4.98 -3.27
CA ARG A 463 -23.09 5.79 -2.13
C ARG A 463 -24.59 5.62 -1.80
N LYS A 464 -25.29 4.84 -2.64
CA LYS A 464 -26.70 4.57 -2.98
C LYS A 464 -26.81 3.12 -3.47
N GLY A 465 -25.98 2.25 -2.84
CA GLY A 465 -26.00 0.80 -2.92
C GLY A 465 -27.36 0.24 -2.55
N ASN A 466 -27.94 -0.68 -3.34
CA ASN A 466 -28.99 -1.56 -2.80
C ASN A 466 -28.40 -2.89 -2.29
N ARG A 467 -27.11 -3.16 -2.55
CA ARG A 467 -26.41 -4.32 -1.98
C ARG A 467 -25.01 -3.99 -1.52
N PHE A 468 -24.64 -4.66 -0.44
CA PHE A 468 -23.31 -4.73 0.13
C PHE A 468 -22.87 -6.18 0.17
N TYR A 469 -21.64 -6.47 -0.24
CA TYR A 469 -21.09 -7.81 -0.34
C TYR A 469 -19.89 -7.96 0.57
N ILE A 470 -19.79 -9.12 1.21
CA ILE A 470 -18.58 -9.61 1.86
C ILE A 470 -18.12 -10.83 1.07
N MET A 471 -16.91 -10.80 0.55
CA MET A 471 -16.35 -11.84 -0.32
C MET A 471 -15.03 -12.35 0.23
N ASN A 472 -14.68 -13.57 -0.15
CA ASN A 472 -13.33 -14.09 0.05
C ASN A 472 -12.37 -13.40 -0.93
N ALA A 473 -11.39 -12.67 -0.41
CA ALA A 473 -10.48 -11.87 -1.21
C ALA A 473 -9.50 -12.71 -2.08
N ASN A 474 -9.33 -14.00 -1.76
CA ASN A 474 -8.39 -14.87 -2.47
C ASN A 474 -9.01 -15.56 -3.69
N ASN A 475 -10.33 -15.73 -3.72
CA ASN A 475 -11.01 -16.45 -4.81
C ASN A 475 -12.31 -15.81 -5.32
N GLY A 476 -12.73 -14.66 -4.78
CA GLY A 476 -13.91 -13.92 -5.24
C GLY A 476 -15.26 -14.54 -4.84
N ARG A 477 -15.28 -15.61 -4.04
CA ARG A 477 -16.53 -16.22 -3.59
C ARG A 477 -17.26 -15.28 -2.64
N ILE A 478 -18.54 -15.00 -2.94
CA ILE A 478 -19.43 -14.27 -2.03
C ILE A 478 -19.64 -15.11 -0.77
N ILE A 479 -19.33 -14.53 0.39
CA ILE A 479 -19.55 -15.12 1.71
C ILE A 479 -20.92 -14.72 2.21
N ASP A 480 -21.23 -13.42 2.14
CA ASP A 480 -22.52 -12.88 2.52
C ASP A 480 -22.87 -11.64 1.66
N SER A 481 -24.14 -11.28 1.63
CA SER A 481 -24.63 -10.05 1.02
C SER A 481 -25.82 -9.49 1.77
N VAL A 482 -25.77 -8.18 2.01
CA VAL A 482 -26.90 -7.40 2.54
C VAL A 482 -27.63 -6.81 1.36
N THR A 483 -28.95 -7.01 1.28
CA THR A 483 -29.80 -6.40 0.26
C THR A 483 -30.82 -5.49 0.93
N THR A 484 -30.98 -4.29 0.37
CA THR A 484 -32.01 -3.34 0.74
C THR A 484 -33.10 -3.29 -0.33
N GLY A 485 -34.30 -2.83 0.01
CA GLY A 485 -35.36 -2.62 -0.98
C GLY A 485 -34.95 -1.60 -2.04
N ILE A 486 -35.68 -1.56 -3.15
CA ILE A 486 -35.54 -0.53 -4.19
C ILE A 486 -35.65 0.85 -3.53
N ASP A 487 -34.81 1.81 -3.92
CA ASP A 487 -34.65 3.16 -3.34
C ASP A 487 -33.94 3.28 -1.98
N ASN A 488 -33.58 2.17 -1.33
CA ASN A 488 -32.81 2.21 -0.08
C ASN A 488 -31.31 2.27 -0.36
N ILE A 489 -30.59 2.94 0.56
CA ILE A 489 -29.18 3.29 0.37
C ILE A 489 -28.29 2.64 1.42
N ILE A 490 -27.15 2.14 0.96
CA ILE A 490 -26.03 1.66 1.77
C ILE A 490 -24.78 2.55 1.56
N SER A 491 -24.07 2.86 2.65
CA SER A 491 -22.79 3.58 2.60
C SER A 491 -21.63 2.71 2.08
N GLN A 492 -20.51 3.34 1.72
CA GLN A 492 -19.28 2.57 1.63
C GLN A 492 -18.88 2.04 3.03
N PRO A 493 -18.25 0.87 3.11
CA PRO A 493 -17.87 0.28 4.40
C PRO A 493 -16.67 0.99 5.04
N VAL A 494 -16.57 0.85 6.36
CA VAL A 494 -15.33 1.01 7.14
C VAL A 494 -15.01 -0.33 7.79
N ILE A 495 -13.75 -0.76 7.74
CA ILE A 495 -13.33 -2.10 8.19
C ILE A 495 -12.44 -1.98 9.43
N GLY A 496 -12.94 -2.48 10.56
CA GLY A 496 -12.24 -2.56 11.84
C GLY A 496 -11.32 -3.77 11.95
N THR A 497 -10.98 -4.19 13.17
CA THR A 497 -10.10 -5.35 13.39
C THR A 497 -10.79 -6.66 13.00
N ASP A 498 -12.04 -6.84 13.42
CA ASP A 498 -12.81 -8.07 13.29
C ASP A 498 -14.21 -7.86 12.67
N LYS A 499 -14.60 -6.60 12.43
CA LYS A 499 -15.92 -6.22 11.92
C LYS A 499 -15.82 -5.26 10.74
N VAL A 500 -16.85 -5.26 9.92
CA VAL A 500 -17.13 -4.22 8.92
C VAL A 500 -18.40 -3.48 9.31
N PHE A 501 -18.39 -2.15 9.21
CA PHE A 501 -19.53 -1.29 9.49
C PHE A 501 -20.03 -0.61 8.23
N ILE A 502 -21.35 -0.50 8.12
CA ILE A 502 -22.06 0.22 7.07
C ILE A 502 -23.20 1.04 7.67
N ILE A 503 -23.62 2.09 6.98
CA ILE A 503 -24.92 2.71 7.21
C ILE A 503 -25.90 2.09 6.22
N ASN A 504 -26.94 1.46 6.74
CA ASN A 504 -28.02 0.86 5.98
C ASN A 504 -29.35 1.50 6.39
N ASN A 505 -30.00 2.19 5.44
CA ASN A 505 -31.28 2.88 5.66
C ASN A 505 -31.29 3.73 6.96
N GLY A 506 -30.21 4.48 7.15
CA GLY A 506 -29.97 5.37 8.27
C GLY A 506 -29.68 4.71 9.63
N ARG A 507 -29.41 3.41 9.66
CA ARG A 507 -28.92 2.68 10.83
C ARG A 507 -27.48 2.26 10.65
N LEU A 508 -26.69 2.30 11.72
CA LEU A 508 -25.35 1.71 11.72
C LEU A 508 -25.47 0.20 11.92
N GLU A 509 -24.94 -0.58 10.99
CA GLU A 509 -24.90 -2.04 11.08
C GLU A 509 -23.45 -2.53 11.08
N ALA A 510 -23.20 -3.65 11.75
CA ALA A 510 -21.90 -4.30 11.78
C ALA A 510 -22.04 -5.76 11.38
N TYR A 511 -21.00 -6.29 10.73
CA TYR A 511 -20.91 -7.66 10.29
C TYR A 511 -19.53 -8.21 10.63
N ALA A 512 -19.46 -9.43 11.12
CA ALA A 512 -18.19 -10.08 11.44
C ALA A 512 -17.40 -10.35 10.17
N LEU A 513 -16.11 -10.03 10.15
CA LEU A 513 -15.23 -10.34 9.03
C LEU A 513 -15.00 -11.85 8.91
N SER A 514 -15.06 -12.61 10.00
CA SER A 514 -14.83 -14.06 9.98
C SER A 514 -15.77 -14.80 9.03
N ASP A 515 -17.07 -14.50 9.08
CA ASP A 515 -18.12 -15.28 8.42
C ASP A 515 -19.25 -14.44 7.82
N GLY A 516 -19.20 -13.11 7.96
CA GLY A 516 -20.25 -12.21 7.48
C GLY A 516 -21.44 -12.07 8.41
N THR A 517 -21.49 -12.76 9.56
CA THR A 517 -22.66 -12.71 10.45
C THR A 517 -22.93 -11.31 10.98
N LYS A 518 -24.19 -10.87 10.94
CA LYS A 518 -24.60 -9.59 11.50
C LYS A 518 -24.36 -9.54 13.01
N GLN A 519 -23.70 -8.48 13.47
CA GLN A 519 -23.35 -8.25 14.87
C GLN A 519 -24.23 -7.15 15.48
N SER A 520 -24.33 -7.16 16.81
CA SER A 520 -25.02 -6.10 17.53
C SER A 520 -24.27 -4.77 17.41
N THR A 521 -25.02 -3.70 17.18
CA THR A 521 -24.52 -2.31 17.13
C THR A 521 -25.37 -1.41 18.00
N ALA A 522 -24.88 -0.19 18.25
CA ALA A 522 -25.66 0.84 18.89
C ALA A 522 -26.93 1.16 18.09
N ALA A 523 -28.06 1.36 18.80
CA ALA A 523 -29.38 1.56 18.21
C ALA A 523 -29.60 3.00 17.71
N ILE A 524 -28.68 3.52 16.88
CA ILE A 524 -28.79 4.84 16.26
C ILE A 524 -29.60 4.78 14.95
N THR A 525 -30.43 5.79 14.72
CA THR A 525 -31.24 5.96 13.49
C THR A 525 -31.06 7.36 12.92
N GLY A 526 -31.40 7.56 11.65
CA GLY A 526 -31.37 8.87 11.00
C GLY A 526 -30.00 9.29 10.47
N LEU A 527 -29.05 8.36 10.40
CA LEU A 527 -27.76 8.59 9.74
C LEU A 527 -27.96 8.75 8.23
N ASN A 528 -27.14 9.56 7.57
CA ASN A 528 -27.17 9.66 6.12
C ASN A 528 -26.32 8.52 5.51
N PRO A 529 -26.88 7.65 4.67
CA PRO A 529 -26.10 6.59 4.03
C PRO A 529 -25.03 7.08 3.03
N ALA A 530 -25.07 8.34 2.58
CA ALA A 530 -24.01 8.95 1.78
C ALA A 530 -22.81 9.48 2.62
N SER A 531 -22.84 9.27 3.94
CA SER A 531 -21.82 9.77 4.86
C SER A 531 -20.44 9.16 4.62
N ALA A 532 -19.42 9.95 4.92
CA ALA A 532 -18.07 9.42 5.11
C ALA A 532 -18.00 8.71 6.48
N LEU A 533 -17.37 7.54 6.50
CA LEU A 533 -17.12 6.76 7.72
C LEU A 533 -15.61 6.63 7.94
N VAL A 534 -15.17 6.92 9.17
CA VAL A 534 -13.86 6.50 9.69
C VAL A 534 -14.04 5.88 11.07
N MET A 535 -13.06 5.12 11.53
CA MET A 535 -13.09 4.54 12.88
C MET A 535 -11.74 4.56 13.55
N ASP A 536 -11.73 4.44 14.88
CA ASP A 536 -10.52 4.16 15.66
C ASP A 536 -10.41 2.66 16.00
N ALA A 537 -9.33 2.25 16.66
CA ALA A 537 -9.09 0.86 17.03
C ALA A 537 -9.88 0.38 18.26
N ASN A 538 -10.79 1.20 18.80
CA ASN A 538 -11.75 0.83 19.85
C ASN A 538 -13.16 0.58 19.29
N ASP A 539 -13.31 0.46 17.97
CA ASP A 539 -14.59 0.36 17.27
C ASP A 539 -15.48 1.62 17.42
N ASN A 540 -14.93 2.79 17.74
CA ASN A 540 -15.70 4.04 17.66
C ASN A 540 -15.84 4.45 16.20
N VAL A 541 -17.08 4.51 15.70
CA VAL A 541 -17.38 4.89 14.31
C VAL A 541 -17.75 6.37 14.26
N TYR A 542 -17.02 7.14 13.46
CA TYR A 542 -17.28 8.54 13.21
C TYR A 542 -18.00 8.70 11.88
N VAL A 543 -19.21 9.25 11.95
CA VAL A 543 -20.12 9.43 10.82
C VAL A 543 -20.19 10.92 10.48
N LEU A 544 -19.65 11.30 9.33
CA LEU A 544 -19.81 12.64 8.78
C LEU A 544 -21.05 12.67 7.88
N ASN A 545 -22.16 13.12 8.45
CA ASN A 545 -23.39 13.35 7.71
C ASN A 545 -23.20 14.54 6.78
N THR A 546 -23.34 14.27 5.50
CA THR A 546 -23.22 15.24 4.42
C THR A 546 -24.61 15.51 3.85
N GLU A 547 -25.65 15.84 4.61
CA GLU A 547 -26.93 16.29 3.99
C GLU A 547 -27.01 17.81 3.99
N ALA A 548 -27.43 18.43 2.87
CA ALA A 548 -27.48 19.88 2.76
C ALA A 548 -28.38 20.47 3.86
N GLY A 549 -27.87 21.47 4.59
CA GLY A 549 -28.55 22.05 5.75
C GLY A 549 -28.64 21.17 7.02
N LYS A 550 -28.14 19.92 6.99
CA LYS A 550 -28.13 18.99 8.14
C LYS A 550 -26.77 18.32 8.36
N GLN A 551 -25.71 19.02 7.99
CA GLN A 551 -24.35 18.50 8.07
C GLN A 551 -23.93 18.36 9.53
N SER A 552 -23.37 17.21 9.90
CA SER A 552 -22.94 16.95 11.28
C SER A 552 -21.88 15.87 11.34
N LEU A 553 -21.07 15.90 12.39
CA LEU A 553 -20.29 14.74 12.81
C LEU A 553 -21.02 14.07 13.97
N THR A 554 -21.20 12.76 13.91
CA THR A 554 -21.68 11.93 15.02
C THR A 554 -20.67 10.83 15.31
N MET A 555 -20.34 10.59 16.58
CA MET A 555 -19.53 9.43 16.98
C MET A 555 -20.41 8.39 17.64
N VAL A 556 -20.29 7.15 17.17
CA VAL A 556 -21.04 5.99 17.64
C VAL A 556 -20.05 5.01 18.28
N ALA A 557 -20.02 5.00 19.61
CA ALA A 557 -19.20 4.05 20.38
C ALA A 557 -19.95 2.71 20.58
N PRO A 558 -19.23 1.58 20.71
CA PRO A 558 -19.85 0.29 20.99
C PRO A 558 -20.71 0.33 22.26
N GLY A 559 -21.96 -0.16 22.16
CA GLY A 559 -22.90 -0.23 23.28
C GLY A 559 -23.44 1.12 23.77
N ALA A 560 -23.06 2.25 23.18
CA ALA A 560 -23.57 3.56 23.58
C ALA A 560 -25.05 3.73 23.19
N THR A 561 -25.81 4.41 24.06
CA THR A 561 -27.21 4.80 23.82
C THR A 561 -27.37 6.30 23.53
N THR A 562 -26.34 7.08 23.84
CA THR A 562 -26.25 8.51 23.54
C THR A 562 -24.99 8.77 22.72
N PHE A 563 -25.11 9.61 21.69
CA PHE A 563 -24.05 9.83 20.72
C PHE A 563 -23.66 11.30 20.72
N PRO A 564 -22.39 11.66 21.00
CA PRO A 564 -21.97 13.03 20.84
C PRO A 564 -22.01 13.40 19.36
N ALA A 565 -22.64 14.53 19.09
CA ALA A 565 -22.78 15.07 17.75
C ALA A 565 -22.50 16.58 17.76
N ILE A 566 -21.99 17.08 16.64
CA ILE A 566 -21.81 18.51 16.42
C ILE A 566 -22.34 18.88 15.03
N PRO A 567 -23.25 19.86 14.92
CA PRO A 567 -23.63 20.39 13.62
C PRO A 567 -22.45 21.13 13.00
N ILE A 568 -22.32 21.03 11.69
CA ILE A 568 -21.33 21.77 10.91
C ILE A 568 -22.12 22.78 10.08
N SER A 569 -22.05 24.04 10.48
CA SER A 569 -22.78 25.13 9.81
C SER A 569 -22.25 25.33 8.40
N ASP A 570 -23.17 25.44 7.45
CA ASP A 570 -22.88 25.72 6.04
C ASP A 570 -22.39 27.16 5.86
N ALA A 571 -21.08 27.36 5.92
CA ALA A 571 -20.43 28.64 5.64
C ALA A 571 -20.29 28.84 4.11
N SER A 572 -21.42 28.84 3.40
CA SER A 572 -21.52 29.00 1.94
C SER A 572 -20.86 27.88 1.13
N GLY A 573 -20.73 26.68 1.70
CA GLY A 573 -20.12 25.51 1.10
C GLY A 573 -20.64 24.22 1.76
N TYR A 574 -21.29 23.37 0.99
CA TYR A 574 -21.74 22.06 1.45
C TYR A 574 -20.59 21.05 1.43
N LEU A 575 -20.47 20.21 2.47
CA LEU A 575 -19.55 19.07 2.51
C LEU A 575 -19.95 18.08 1.42
N THR A 576 -19.30 18.18 0.26
CA THR A 576 -19.36 17.15 -0.77
C THR A 576 -18.23 16.14 -0.54
N GLY A 577 -18.50 14.87 -0.79
CA GLY A 577 -17.46 13.84 -0.86
C GLY A 577 -17.15 13.12 0.47
N ASN A 578 -16.08 12.33 0.45
CA ASN A 578 -15.65 11.45 1.55
C ASN A 578 -14.44 12.05 2.30
N ARG A 579 -14.55 13.33 2.67
CA ARG A 579 -13.47 14.14 3.25
C ARG A 579 -13.45 14.03 4.77
N LEU A 580 -13.18 12.85 5.30
CA LEU A 580 -13.04 12.67 6.75
C LEU A 580 -11.75 11.89 7.03
N ILE A 581 -10.90 12.48 7.86
CA ILE A 581 -9.69 11.83 8.38
C ILE A 581 -9.67 11.97 9.90
N ILE A 582 -9.08 10.99 10.59
CA ILE A 582 -8.84 11.04 12.04
C ILE A 582 -7.33 10.95 12.29
N ALA A 583 -6.81 11.86 13.10
CA ALA A 583 -5.41 11.91 13.48
C ALA A 583 -5.12 11.06 14.73
N PRO A 584 -3.86 10.65 14.98
CA PRO A 584 -3.43 9.94 16.18
C PRO A 584 -3.83 10.57 17.51
N ASN A 585 -4.01 11.89 17.55
CA ASN A 585 -4.47 12.61 18.74
C ASN A 585 -6.01 12.63 18.86
N GLY A 586 -6.71 11.85 18.02
CA GLY A 586 -8.17 11.74 17.83
C GLY A 586 -8.89 12.99 17.35
N SER A 587 -8.17 14.03 16.93
CA SER A 587 -8.78 15.14 16.18
C SER A 587 -9.22 14.63 14.82
N LEU A 588 -10.38 15.07 14.35
CA LEU A 588 -10.84 14.79 13.00
C LEU A 588 -10.70 16.03 12.12
N PHE A 589 -10.50 15.82 10.82
CA PHE A 589 -10.48 16.89 9.85
C PHE A 589 -11.42 16.59 8.70
N THR A 590 -12.13 17.64 8.28
CA THR A 590 -13.06 17.60 7.15
C THR A 590 -13.08 18.96 6.47
N GLY A 591 -13.57 19.03 5.24
CA GLY A 591 -13.66 20.29 4.54
C GLY A 591 -14.68 20.28 3.42
N ASN A 592 -15.24 21.45 3.17
CA ASN A 592 -16.04 21.71 1.98
C ASN A 592 -15.17 22.45 0.96
N ASP A 593 -15.79 23.01 -0.05
CA ASP A 593 -15.08 23.79 -1.04
C ASP A 593 -14.36 24.99 -0.41
N ASN A 594 -14.97 25.69 0.53
CA ASN A 594 -14.45 26.95 1.06
C ASN A 594 -13.69 26.82 2.38
N HIS A 595 -13.77 25.71 3.10
CA HIS A 595 -13.32 25.64 4.49
C HIS A 595 -12.71 24.29 4.83
N LEU A 596 -11.64 24.33 5.63
CA LEU A 596 -11.14 23.17 6.36
C LEU A 596 -11.47 23.34 7.84
N TYR A 597 -12.10 22.30 8.38
CA TYR A 597 -12.48 22.22 9.77
C TYR A 597 -11.62 21.19 10.50
N SER A 598 -11.19 21.54 11.70
CA SER A 598 -10.75 20.56 12.70
C SER A 598 -11.89 20.34 13.68
N ILE A 599 -12.17 19.08 14.00
CA ILE A 599 -13.15 18.68 15.00
C ILE A 599 -12.38 18.05 16.15
N LEU A 600 -12.29 18.78 17.26
CA LEU A 600 -11.54 18.37 18.44
C LEU A 600 -12.47 17.63 19.41
N PRO A 601 -12.11 16.43 19.86
CA PRO A 601 -12.82 15.77 20.97
C PRO A 601 -12.84 16.67 22.21
N THR A 602 -14.02 16.87 22.78
CA THR A 602 -14.21 17.61 24.04
C THR A 602 -15.01 16.77 25.01
N GLY A 603 -14.67 16.85 26.29
CA GLY A 603 -15.30 15.99 27.26
C GLY A 603 -14.86 14.52 27.11
N PHE A 604 -14.52 13.86 28.21
CA PHE A 604 -14.14 12.45 28.21
C PHE A 604 -14.82 11.71 29.36
N ASN A 605 -15.12 10.43 29.16
CA ASN A 605 -15.63 9.57 30.23
C ASN A 605 -14.61 9.39 31.38
N VAL A 606 -13.31 9.53 31.11
CA VAL A 606 -12.26 9.50 32.13
C VAL A 606 -12.04 10.91 32.70
N LYS A 607 -12.72 11.20 33.81
CA LYS A 607 -12.74 12.52 34.46
C LYS A 607 -11.62 12.75 35.49
N ASN A 608 -11.19 11.67 36.14
CA ASN A 608 -10.32 11.73 37.31
C ASN A 608 -8.84 11.70 36.93
N ASP A 609 -7.98 12.08 37.86
CA ASP A 609 -6.54 11.85 37.74
C ASP A 609 -6.25 10.36 37.47
N ILE A 610 -5.33 10.08 36.56
CA ILE A 610 -4.89 8.72 36.23
C ILE A 610 -3.38 8.60 36.31
N THR A 611 -2.89 7.37 36.51
CA THR A 611 -1.48 7.02 36.38
C THR A 611 -1.31 6.04 35.22
N ILE A 612 -0.32 6.27 34.35
CA ILE A 612 -0.04 5.42 33.19
C ILE A 612 1.36 4.78 33.30
N PRO A 613 1.54 3.54 32.78
CA PRO A 613 0.50 2.64 32.27
C PRO A 613 -0.49 2.18 33.36
N PHE A 614 -1.71 1.78 32.97
CA PHE A 614 -2.80 1.42 33.91
C PHE A 614 -2.50 0.15 34.72
N ASP A 615 -3.17 0.00 35.87
CA ASP A 615 -3.31 -1.27 36.63
C ASP A 615 -1.99 -2.02 36.91
N ASN A 616 -0.92 -1.30 37.27
CA ASN A 616 0.43 -1.86 37.47
C ASN A 616 1.02 -2.58 36.24
N ALA A 617 0.46 -2.38 35.05
CA ALA A 617 0.97 -2.97 33.82
C ALA A 617 2.47 -2.71 33.70
N SER A 618 3.24 -3.74 33.32
CA SER A 618 4.70 -3.68 33.26
C SER A 618 5.17 -2.59 32.30
N ASP A 619 4.45 -2.37 31.20
CA ASP A 619 4.89 -1.55 30.07
C ASP A 619 3.77 -0.67 29.49
N PHE A 620 4.17 0.33 28.70
CA PHE A 620 3.25 1.17 27.92
C PHE A 620 2.61 0.37 26.79
N LYS A 621 1.38 0.74 26.40
CA LYS A 621 0.78 0.31 25.14
C LYS A 621 1.31 1.19 24.00
N SER A 622 1.56 0.60 22.84
CA SER A 622 1.94 1.33 21.63
C SER A 622 0.70 1.66 20.78
N GLU A 623 0.82 2.69 19.93
CA GLU A 623 -0.31 3.28 19.17
C GLU A 623 -1.46 3.63 20.10
N TYR A 624 -1.10 4.18 21.27
CA TYR A 624 -2.03 4.37 22.35
C TYR A 624 -2.13 5.83 22.75
N LEU A 625 -3.36 6.25 22.92
CA LEU A 625 -3.77 7.60 23.24
C LEU A 625 -4.33 7.64 24.64
N TYR A 626 -3.48 8.02 25.59
CA TYR A 626 -3.85 8.19 26.98
C TYR A 626 -4.53 9.54 27.19
N ARG A 627 -5.78 9.53 27.63
CA ARG A 627 -6.56 10.74 27.90
C ARG A 627 -7.25 10.73 29.25
N SER A 628 -7.31 11.91 29.86
CA SER A 628 -8.11 12.19 31.04
C SER A 628 -8.41 13.69 31.15
N GLU A 629 -9.54 14.06 31.74
CA GLU A 629 -9.79 15.45 32.14
C GLU A 629 -9.03 15.88 33.40
N GLY A 630 -8.52 14.91 34.17
CA GLY A 630 -7.67 15.14 35.33
C GLY A 630 -6.20 15.34 34.96
N MET A 631 -5.34 15.15 35.96
CA MET A 631 -3.89 15.03 35.76
C MET A 631 -3.55 13.62 35.25
N ILE A 632 -2.59 13.52 34.34
CA ILE A 632 -1.98 12.24 33.97
C ILE A 632 -0.59 12.15 34.60
N ARG A 633 -0.39 11.18 35.50
CA ARG A 633 0.90 10.85 36.08
C ARG A 633 1.55 9.74 35.26
N VAL A 634 2.74 9.98 34.72
CA VAL A 634 3.50 8.99 33.95
C VAL A 634 4.47 8.30 34.89
N SER A 635 4.35 6.97 34.99
CA SER A 635 5.19 6.16 35.86
C SER A 635 6.67 6.27 35.49
N GLY A 636 7.55 6.05 36.46
CA GLY A 636 9.01 6.04 36.30
C GLY A 636 9.55 4.85 35.48
N LYS A 637 9.01 4.65 34.27
CA LYS A 637 9.26 3.51 33.39
C LYS A 637 9.86 3.97 32.06
N THR A 638 10.42 3.02 31.32
CA THR A 638 10.98 3.31 29.99
C THR A 638 9.91 3.10 28.92
N LEU A 639 9.68 4.11 28.08
CA LEU A 639 9.02 3.94 26.79
C LEU A 639 10.03 3.27 25.85
N MET A 640 9.76 2.02 25.50
CA MET A 640 10.66 1.16 24.75
C MET A 640 10.69 1.56 23.27
N THR A 641 11.78 1.21 22.57
CA THR A 641 11.94 1.40 21.13
C THR A 641 10.68 0.98 20.37
N ASN A 642 10.22 1.86 19.48
CA ASN A 642 9.02 1.73 18.64
C ASN A 642 7.67 1.84 19.32
N GLN A 643 7.63 2.12 20.63
CA GLN A 643 6.38 2.45 21.27
C GLN A 643 5.96 3.88 20.91
N ASN A 644 4.73 4.03 20.43
CA ASN A 644 4.15 5.32 20.07
C ASN A 644 3.02 5.66 21.02
N VAL A 645 3.20 6.75 21.77
CA VAL A 645 2.28 7.17 22.83
C VAL A 645 1.90 8.63 22.65
N VAL A 646 0.61 8.91 22.73
CA VAL A 646 0.07 10.27 22.82
C VAL A 646 -0.60 10.43 24.18
N ILE A 647 -0.30 11.52 24.88
CA ILE A 647 -0.89 11.86 26.18
C ILE A 647 -1.65 13.18 26.02
N HIS A 648 -2.93 13.18 26.40
CA HIS A 648 -3.74 14.38 26.49
C HIS A 648 -4.39 14.50 27.88
N ALA A 649 -3.89 15.41 28.70
CA ALA A 649 -4.37 15.63 30.06
C ALA A 649 -5.08 16.98 30.21
N GLY A 650 -6.24 17.01 30.87
CA GLY A 650 -6.97 18.24 31.10
C GLY A 650 -6.27 19.19 32.08
N LYS A 651 -5.81 18.68 33.23
CA LYS A 651 -5.20 19.51 34.29
C LYS A 651 -3.69 19.61 34.22
N GLY A 652 -3.01 18.63 33.63
CA GLY A 652 -1.54 18.62 33.53
C GLY A 652 -0.95 17.22 33.39
N ILE A 653 0.32 17.16 33.04
CA ILE A 653 1.09 15.92 32.89
C ILE A 653 2.26 15.96 33.87
N GLY A 654 2.40 14.92 34.70
CA GLY A 654 3.50 14.80 35.65
C GLY A 654 4.31 13.53 35.39
N PHE A 655 5.61 13.66 35.13
CA PHE A 655 6.51 12.50 34.96
C PHE A 655 7.17 12.14 36.29
N GLN A 656 7.03 10.88 36.70
CA GLN A 656 7.71 10.38 37.88
C GLN A 656 9.20 10.15 37.63
N PRO A 657 10.05 10.27 38.67
CA PRO A 657 11.47 9.95 38.56
C PRO A 657 11.71 8.56 37.96
N GLY A 658 12.66 8.46 37.03
CA GLY A 658 12.98 7.21 36.33
C GLY A 658 12.32 7.04 34.96
N PHE A 659 11.40 7.93 34.57
CA PHE A 659 10.84 7.91 33.22
C PHE A 659 11.91 8.17 32.15
N ARG A 660 11.94 7.34 31.11
CA ARG A 660 12.88 7.45 29.97
C ARG A 660 12.17 7.16 28.66
N VAL A 661 12.66 7.75 27.57
CA VAL A 661 12.21 7.43 26.20
C VAL A 661 13.41 6.87 25.44
N GLN A 662 13.33 5.63 24.99
CA GLN A 662 14.36 5.03 24.14
C GLN A 662 14.36 5.67 22.74
N ALA A 663 15.49 5.56 22.04
CA ALA A 663 15.57 5.94 20.64
C ALA A 663 14.49 5.19 19.82
N GLU A 664 13.92 5.89 18.83
CA GLU A 664 12.83 5.43 17.95
C GLU A 664 11.46 5.22 18.64
N ALA A 665 11.35 5.45 19.95
CA ALA A 665 10.04 5.62 20.58
C ALA A 665 9.51 7.04 20.36
N THR A 666 8.18 7.21 20.24
CA THR A 666 7.58 8.54 20.14
C THR A 666 6.62 8.83 21.29
N LEU A 667 6.78 10.01 21.88
CA LEU A 667 5.91 10.54 22.91
C LEU A 667 5.42 11.93 22.49
N SER A 668 4.12 12.11 22.38
CA SER A 668 3.49 13.41 22.16
C SER A 668 2.62 13.77 23.35
N CYS A 669 2.83 14.96 23.92
CA CYS A 669 2.14 15.39 25.14
C CYS A 669 1.36 16.68 24.89
N ARG A 670 0.12 16.73 25.36
CA ARG A 670 -0.72 17.93 25.36
C ARG A 670 -1.41 18.07 26.71
N SER A 671 -1.32 19.25 27.29
CA SER A 671 -2.10 19.62 28.49
C SER A 671 -3.10 20.73 28.17
N GLY A 672 -4.25 20.70 28.83
CA GLY A 672 -5.35 21.64 28.59
C GLY A 672 -6.28 21.18 27.45
N PHE A 673 -7.52 21.66 27.50
CA PHE A 673 -8.52 21.43 26.46
C PHE A 673 -8.76 22.69 25.61
#